data_AF-A0A959Y6K4-F1
#
_entry.id   AF-A0A959Y6K4-F1
#
_cell.length_a   1.000
_cell.length_b   1.000
_cell.length_c   1.000
_cell.angle_alpha   90.00
_cell.angle_beta   90.00
_cell.angle_gamma   90.00
#
_symmetry.space_group_name_H-M   'P 1'
#
loop_
_entity.id
_entity.type
_entity.pdbx_description
1 polymer ?
#
loop_
_entity_poly.entity_id
_entity_poly.type
_entity_poly.pdbx_seq_one_letter_code
_entity_poly.pdbx_strand_id
1 'polypeptide(L)'
;DRTRSRWSQAGDPDVSLDQIVYRLDTNGTELPEMEFALDTTYYFRWDTSSTGADSLAVQLPLPSYALTIRDLTVWPVTLEVVDAWPPYNVFDTLDQNTPDTLGVNPDVLQDSLLVYTVDADTRTYMQGGTQVPLILWEDDYAYINGTYPVDPPTIGVATFDGLDRTGFPYRFDQPTAYGLADRLTSVPIDLSYQVSDSVYLSFFHQPQGLSGDDQIQPIDSLLLEFYAPVEDQWYLMWWSEYTALAPFRQVMLPITDERFLHDGFRMRFSNKATLSGALDHWHIDYVRLDENRSFSDTVLVDVAWVYPESSLLQTYTAVPFKAFEQSPASYMAGNVGELMKNLDVVDKFITWGCLSGIEGGPLTNAFGAGNNISGNASSTFGTAHPVANNAPPFLYDPSLSTDDAFWRTKMWANATPDINRYNDTISFVQELSNYYAYDDGSAEAGYSLNVAGGKMAYRFDLATGDSLRAIRCYFDPIFEDPSDGSFLITIWTSLTPEVIQHQNFSFSSPEYRIDGLNKFVEYPLDSTIWVEGTIYVGWVQTTADKLNLGFDKNRNNQDKIFYKVSGGFLNTSFEGSLMLRPVFVSDTDPFTGIPEQAGPGRLQLYPNPASDRFQVRADGVEGAERLRILDALGREAGSWSYREGAPIDLGSAPSGTYIVQLLGRAGAVLATGRIIVQR
;
A
#
# COMPACT_ATOMS: atom_id res chain seq x y z
N ASP A 1 -12.78 -9.63 12.35
CA ASP A 1 -12.29 -9.29 11.00
C ASP A 1 -11.83 -10.60 10.39
N ARG A 2 -12.72 -11.29 9.65
CA ARG A 2 -12.44 -12.65 9.16
C ARG A 2 -11.38 -12.64 8.06
N THR A 3 -11.01 -11.48 7.52
CA THR A 3 -9.95 -11.36 6.52
C THR A 3 -8.57 -11.57 7.14
N ARG A 4 -8.43 -11.35 8.47
CA ARG A 4 -7.24 -11.75 9.25
C ARG A 4 -7.02 -13.26 9.24
N SER A 5 -8.06 -14.05 8.98
CA SER A 5 -8.02 -15.50 9.18
C SER A 5 -7.51 -16.31 7.99
N ARG A 6 -7.22 -15.69 6.83
CA ARG A 6 -6.57 -16.40 5.70
C ARG A 6 -5.11 -16.79 6.00
N TRP A 7 -4.50 -16.18 7.02
CA TRP A 7 -3.24 -16.63 7.64
C TRP A 7 -3.39 -16.84 9.14
N SER A 8 -4.54 -17.38 9.56
CA SER A 8 -4.74 -17.68 10.97
C SER A 8 -3.61 -18.59 11.47
N GLN A 9 -3.09 -18.28 12.65
CA GLN A 9 -2.21 -19.17 13.37
C GLN A 9 -2.97 -19.83 14.51
N ALA A 10 -2.47 -20.99 14.95
CA ALA A 10 -2.94 -21.60 16.17
C ALA A 10 -2.75 -20.62 17.34
N GLY A 11 -3.86 -20.13 17.91
CA GLY A 11 -3.87 -19.14 18.99
C GLY A 11 -4.54 -17.82 18.65
N ASP A 12 -4.88 -17.57 17.37
CA ASP A 12 -5.69 -16.42 16.99
C ASP A 12 -7.11 -16.51 17.58
N PRO A 13 -7.73 -15.38 18.00
CA PRO A 13 -9.09 -15.37 18.52
C PRO A 13 -10.08 -15.97 17.51
N ASP A 14 -10.97 -16.85 17.99
CA ASP A 14 -12.01 -17.53 17.20
C ASP A 14 -11.50 -18.44 16.06
N VAL A 15 -10.21 -18.80 16.09
CA VAL A 15 -9.59 -19.75 15.16
C VAL A 15 -9.24 -21.04 15.90
N SER A 16 -9.75 -22.16 15.41
CA SER A 16 -9.35 -23.49 15.88
C SER A 16 -8.60 -24.24 14.78
N LEU A 17 -7.40 -24.76 15.08
CA LEU A 17 -6.75 -25.74 14.21
C LEU A 17 -7.57 -27.03 14.27
N ASP A 18 -8.21 -27.38 13.16
CA ASP A 18 -9.06 -28.56 13.05
C ASP A 18 -8.22 -29.81 12.76
N GLN A 19 -7.37 -29.75 11.74
CA GLN A 19 -6.48 -30.85 11.37
C GLN A 19 -5.19 -30.40 10.68
N ILE A 20 -4.19 -31.26 10.70
CA ILE A 20 -2.97 -31.16 9.89
C ILE A 20 -3.04 -32.28 8.85
N VAL A 21 -2.98 -31.93 7.57
CA VAL A 21 -3.00 -32.89 6.46
C VAL A 21 -1.60 -32.99 5.87
N TYR A 22 -1.00 -34.16 5.93
CA TYR A 22 0.33 -34.41 5.39
C TYR A 22 0.27 -34.81 3.91
N ARG A 23 1.20 -34.31 3.11
CA ARG A 23 1.28 -34.61 1.67
C ARG A 23 1.57 -36.08 1.40
N LEU A 24 2.45 -36.70 2.18
CA LEU A 24 2.87 -38.10 2.00
C LEU A 24 2.52 -38.92 3.24
N ASP A 25 2.00 -40.13 3.04
CA ASP A 25 1.91 -41.16 4.07
C ASP A 25 2.24 -42.55 3.50
N THR A 26 2.86 -43.40 4.33
CA THR A 26 3.09 -44.81 3.99
C THR A 26 2.28 -45.68 4.94
N ASN A 27 1.20 -46.28 4.42
CA ASN A 27 0.23 -47.06 5.21
C ASN A 27 -0.25 -46.31 6.47
N GLY A 28 -0.55 -45.00 6.35
CA GLY A 28 -1.02 -44.18 7.47
C GLY A 28 0.06 -43.76 8.47
N THR A 29 1.34 -43.96 8.15
CA THR A 29 2.46 -43.37 8.90
C THR A 29 2.99 -42.15 8.16
N GLU A 30 3.11 -41.03 8.85
CA GLU A 30 3.57 -39.74 8.31
C GLU A 30 4.84 -39.34 9.07
N LEU A 31 5.92 -39.01 8.35
CA LEU A 31 7.18 -38.56 8.95
C LEU A 31 7.65 -37.28 8.24
N PRO A 32 8.15 -36.26 8.98
CA PRO A 32 8.56 -34.99 8.38
C PRO A 32 9.64 -35.10 7.29
N GLU A 33 10.41 -36.19 7.29
CA GLU A 33 11.57 -36.40 6.43
C GLU A 33 11.28 -37.34 5.25
N MET A 34 10.00 -37.61 4.94
CA MET A 34 9.67 -38.46 3.79
C MET A 34 10.08 -37.80 2.48
N GLU A 35 10.93 -38.50 1.73
CA GLU A 35 11.36 -38.14 0.39
C GLU A 35 11.39 -39.41 -0.47
N PHE A 36 10.86 -39.33 -1.68
CA PHE A 36 10.79 -40.48 -2.58
C PHE A 36 11.02 -40.10 -4.04
N ALA A 37 11.57 -41.06 -4.80
CA ALA A 37 11.59 -41.05 -6.25
C ALA A 37 10.36 -41.81 -6.79
N LEU A 38 9.72 -41.27 -7.82
CA LEU A 38 8.61 -41.90 -8.53
C LEU A 38 9.08 -42.84 -9.64
N ASP A 39 10.36 -42.77 -10.02
CA ASP A 39 11.00 -43.77 -10.84
C ASP A 39 11.79 -44.77 -9.99
N THR A 40 11.97 -45.98 -10.52
CA THR A 40 12.64 -47.07 -9.81
C THR A 40 14.11 -46.74 -9.55
N THR A 41 14.52 -46.80 -8.29
CA THR A 41 15.93 -46.78 -7.91
C THR A 41 16.44 -48.20 -7.70
N TYR A 42 17.76 -48.40 -7.80
CA TYR A 42 18.37 -49.71 -7.95
C TYR A 42 19.50 -49.95 -6.96
N TYR A 43 19.64 -51.23 -6.61
CA TYR A 43 20.84 -51.82 -6.06
C TYR A 43 21.67 -52.40 -7.21
N PHE A 44 22.90 -51.92 -7.34
CA PHE A 44 23.89 -52.41 -8.28
C PHE A 44 24.99 -53.17 -7.53
N ARG A 45 25.31 -54.39 -7.96
CA ARG A 45 26.48 -55.12 -7.49
C ARG A 45 27.51 -55.24 -8.60
N TRP A 46 28.74 -54.88 -8.31
CA TRP A 46 29.87 -54.93 -9.25
C TRP A 46 30.87 -56.02 -8.85
N ASP A 47 31.32 -56.77 -9.85
CA ASP A 47 32.39 -57.76 -9.71
C ASP A 47 33.68 -57.21 -10.34
N THR A 48 34.65 -56.92 -9.48
CA THR A 48 35.98 -56.40 -9.81
C THR A 48 37.03 -57.51 -10.00
N SER A 49 36.65 -58.78 -9.82
CA SER A 49 37.56 -59.93 -9.88
C SER A 49 37.83 -60.43 -11.30
N SER A 50 37.09 -59.94 -12.31
CA SER A 50 37.28 -60.29 -13.71
C SER A 50 38.32 -59.39 -14.39
N THR A 51 39.31 -60.00 -15.06
CA THR A 51 40.46 -59.30 -15.67
C THR A 51 40.02 -58.39 -16.83
N GLY A 52 39.81 -57.11 -16.56
CA GLY A 52 39.96 -56.03 -17.55
C GLY A 52 38.82 -55.04 -17.73
N ALA A 53 37.65 -55.24 -17.10
CA ALA A 53 36.60 -54.22 -17.03
C ALA A 53 35.68 -54.51 -15.84
N ASP A 54 35.30 -53.47 -15.09
CA ASP A 54 34.26 -53.58 -14.06
C ASP A 54 32.97 -54.08 -14.73
N SER A 55 32.47 -55.22 -14.28
CA SER A 55 31.26 -55.82 -14.85
C SER A 55 30.13 -55.78 -13.84
N LEU A 56 28.98 -55.25 -14.27
CA LEU A 56 27.77 -55.23 -13.47
C LEU A 56 27.29 -56.68 -13.27
N ALA A 57 27.39 -57.16 -12.04
CA ALA A 57 27.03 -58.52 -11.68
C ALA A 57 25.55 -58.67 -11.38
N VAL A 58 24.92 -57.66 -10.74
CA VAL A 58 23.50 -57.67 -10.37
C VAL A 58 22.93 -56.26 -10.47
N GLN A 59 21.73 -56.13 -11.04
CA GLN A 59 20.87 -54.96 -10.91
C GLN A 59 19.51 -55.42 -10.38
N LEU A 60 19.13 -54.94 -9.21
CA LEU A 60 17.83 -55.23 -8.60
C LEU A 60 17.16 -53.91 -8.24
N PRO A 61 15.84 -53.76 -8.50
CA PRO A 61 15.12 -52.60 -8.00
C PRO A 61 15.16 -52.60 -6.46
N LEU A 62 15.32 -51.43 -5.86
CA LEU A 62 15.12 -51.29 -4.43
C LEU A 62 13.65 -51.58 -4.07
N PRO A 63 13.35 -51.97 -2.82
CA PRO A 63 11.98 -52.16 -2.38
C PRO A 63 11.17 -50.88 -2.61
N SER A 64 10.03 -50.99 -3.28
CA SER A 64 9.06 -49.91 -3.37
C SER A 64 8.25 -49.81 -2.08
N TYR A 65 7.75 -48.61 -1.82
CA TYR A 65 6.77 -48.30 -0.80
C TYR A 65 5.48 -47.90 -1.50
N ALA A 66 4.35 -48.40 -1.00
CA ALA A 66 3.04 -47.86 -1.37
C ALA A 66 2.90 -46.50 -0.71
N LEU A 67 3.13 -45.44 -1.49
CA LEU A 67 3.11 -44.06 -1.05
C LEU A 67 1.75 -43.46 -1.38
N THR A 68 1.03 -43.03 -0.34
CA THR A 68 -0.17 -42.21 -0.53
C THR A 68 0.28 -40.76 -0.71
N ILE A 69 0.05 -40.19 -1.88
CA ILE A 69 0.27 -38.77 -2.18
C ILE A 69 -1.08 -38.06 -2.07
N ARG A 70 -1.12 -37.04 -1.23
CA ARG A 70 -2.24 -36.14 -1.02
C ARG A 70 -1.97 -34.82 -1.74
N ASP A 71 -2.86 -34.43 -2.65
CA ASP A 71 -2.74 -33.14 -3.33
C ASP A 71 -3.23 -32.01 -2.42
N LEU A 72 -2.29 -31.32 -1.80
CA LEU A 72 -2.57 -30.21 -0.88
C LEU A 72 -2.95 -28.91 -1.61
N THR A 73 -2.96 -28.90 -2.95
CA THR A 73 -3.34 -27.72 -3.74
C THR A 73 -4.84 -27.61 -4.03
N VAL A 74 -5.60 -28.65 -3.69
CA VAL A 74 -7.06 -28.73 -3.89
C VAL A 74 -7.78 -29.15 -2.61
N TRP A 75 -9.02 -28.70 -2.44
CA TRP A 75 -9.89 -29.10 -1.33
C TRP A 75 -11.26 -29.58 -1.87
N PRO A 76 -11.82 -30.72 -1.40
CA PRO A 76 -11.21 -31.68 -0.49
C PRO A 76 -9.94 -32.28 -1.06
N VAL A 77 -8.95 -32.52 -0.19
CA VAL A 77 -7.66 -33.09 -0.59
C VAL A 77 -7.88 -34.42 -1.30
N THR A 78 -7.43 -34.51 -2.54
CA THR A 78 -7.47 -35.75 -3.31
C THR A 78 -6.26 -36.61 -2.95
N LEU A 79 -6.40 -37.93 -3.11
CA LEU A 79 -5.34 -38.87 -2.81
C LEU A 79 -5.11 -39.83 -3.97
N GLU A 80 -3.84 -40.17 -4.18
CA GLU A 80 -3.38 -41.17 -5.12
C GLU A 80 -2.39 -42.10 -4.41
N VAL A 81 -2.44 -43.39 -4.69
CA VAL A 81 -1.46 -44.35 -4.18
C VAL A 81 -0.55 -44.74 -5.32
N VAL A 82 0.74 -44.48 -5.16
CA VAL A 82 1.78 -44.79 -6.15
C VAL A 82 2.85 -45.70 -5.55
N ASP A 83 3.49 -46.49 -6.39
CA ASP A 83 4.75 -47.13 -6.02
C ASP A 83 5.86 -46.09 -6.07
N ALA A 84 6.59 -45.95 -4.98
CA ALA A 84 7.70 -45.01 -4.88
C ALA A 84 8.93 -45.66 -4.24
N TRP A 85 10.12 -45.15 -4.53
CA TRP A 85 11.37 -45.72 -4.09
C TRP A 85 12.19 -44.74 -3.27
N PRO A 86 13.11 -45.23 -2.41
CA PRO A 86 14.08 -44.35 -1.75
C PRO A 86 14.86 -43.54 -2.79
N PRO A 87 15.11 -42.25 -2.56
CA PRO A 87 15.77 -41.36 -3.52
C PRO A 87 17.29 -41.55 -3.49
N TYR A 88 17.75 -42.80 -3.57
CA TYR A 88 19.15 -43.13 -3.74
C TYR A 88 19.31 -44.47 -4.45
N ASN A 89 20.43 -44.63 -5.15
CA ASN A 89 20.90 -45.92 -5.63
C ASN A 89 21.94 -46.48 -4.66
N VAL A 90 22.02 -47.81 -4.56
CA VAL A 90 23.02 -48.50 -3.74
C VAL A 90 24.02 -49.19 -4.65
N PHE A 91 25.31 -48.97 -4.43
CA PHE A 91 26.41 -49.58 -5.17
C PHE A 91 27.23 -50.45 -4.22
N ASP A 92 27.23 -51.76 -4.46
CA ASP A 92 27.98 -52.74 -3.67
C ASP A 92 29.09 -53.38 -4.54
N THR A 93 30.32 -53.38 -4.06
CA THR A 93 31.44 -54.03 -4.75
C THR A 93 31.83 -55.28 -3.98
N LEU A 94 31.89 -56.44 -4.65
CA LEU A 94 32.10 -57.75 -4.00
C LEU A 94 33.35 -57.84 -3.12
N ASP A 95 34.37 -57.03 -3.40
CA ASP A 95 35.64 -56.99 -2.68
C ASP A 95 35.70 -55.91 -1.57
N GLN A 96 34.61 -55.19 -1.32
CA GLN A 96 34.48 -54.16 -0.28
C GLN A 96 33.34 -54.50 0.71
N ASN A 97 33.52 -54.16 1.98
CA ASN A 97 32.59 -54.55 3.05
C ASN A 97 31.46 -53.53 3.31
N THR A 98 31.41 -52.43 2.57
CA THR A 98 30.45 -51.34 2.80
C THR A 98 29.89 -50.86 1.47
N PRO A 99 28.57 -51.04 1.22
CA PRO A 99 27.91 -50.45 0.06
C PRO A 99 27.90 -48.91 0.12
N ASP A 100 28.06 -48.27 -1.02
CA ASP A 100 27.95 -46.82 -1.19
C ASP A 100 26.54 -46.44 -1.63
N THR A 101 25.97 -45.39 -1.04
CA THR A 101 24.69 -44.81 -1.46
C THR A 101 24.92 -43.54 -2.25
N LEU A 102 24.35 -43.44 -3.45
CA LEU A 102 24.35 -42.23 -4.25
C LEU A 102 22.93 -41.66 -4.30
N GLY A 103 22.73 -40.49 -3.71
CA GLY A 103 21.45 -39.79 -3.73
C GLY A 103 21.01 -39.43 -5.16
N VAL A 104 19.71 -39.51 -5.39
CA VAL A 104 19.03 -38.91 -6.55
C VAL A 104 18.11 -37.82 -6.05
N ASN A 105 17.77 -36.86 -6.90
CA ASN A 105 16.81 -35.83 -6.50
C ASN A 105 15.44 -36.49 -6.30
N PRO A 106 14.79 -36.29 -5.14
CA PRO A 106 13.44 -36.80 -4.91
C PRO A 106 12.44 -36.07 -5.80
N ASP A 107 11.48 -36.81 -6.33
CA ASP A 107 10.36 -36.27 -7.12
C ASP A 107 9.26 -35.71 -6.22
N VAL A 108 9.11 -36.29 -5.03
CA VAL A 108 8.14 -35.88 -4.02
C VAL A 108 8.79 -35.77 -2.64
N LEU A 109 8.41 -34.71 -1.94
CA LEU A 109 8.89 -34.35 -0.61
C LEU A 109 7.70 -34.20 0.32
N GLN A 110 7.89 -34.57 1.59
CA GLN A 110 6.89 -34.36 2.63
C GLN A 110 6.57 -32.87 2.74
N ASP A 111 5.28 -32.58 2.79
CA ASP A 111 4.74 -31.27 3.13
C ASP A 111 3.53 -31.45 4.04
N SER A 112 2.99 -30.37 4.59
CA SER A 112 1.79 -30.38 5.43
C SER A 112 0.94 -29.13 5.22
N LEU A 113 -0.38 -29.31 5.22
CA LEU A 113 -1.38 -28.26 5.21
C LEU A 113 -2.04 -28.18 6.58
N LEU A 114 -2.09 -26.97 7.16
CA LEU A 114 -2.87 -26.70 8.38
C LEU A 114 -4.27 -26.26 7.98
N VAL A 115 -5.29 -26.95 8.48
CA VAL A 115 -6.71 -26.63 8.24
C VAL A 115 -7.29 -26.02 9.49
N TYR A 116 -7.79 -24.79 9.37
CA TYR A 116 -8.42 -24.05 10.47
C TYR A 116 -9.91 -23.88 10.22
N THR A 117 -10.70 -23.97 11.28
CA THR A 117 -12.12 -23.61 11.29
C THR A 117 -12.32 -22.29 12.02
N VAL A 118 -13.16 -21.43 11.45
CA VAL A 118 -13.54 -20.13 12.03
C VAL A 118 -15.05 -20.12 12.16
N ASP A 119 -15.54 -19.92 13.39
CA ASP A 119 -16.97 -19.83 13.65
C ASP A 119 -17.59 -18.62 12.94
N ALA A 120 -18.90 -18.73 12.67
CA ALA A 120 -19.62 -17.62 12.11
C ALA A 120 -19.71 -16.46 13.13
N ASP A 121 -19.09 -15.31 12.83
CA ASP A 121 -19.36 -14.02 13.46
C ASP A 121 -20.88 -13.78 13.59
N THR A 122 -21.34 -13.72 14.83
CA THR A 122 -22.77 -13.60 15.18
C THR A 122 -23.26 -12.16 15.22
N ARG A 123 -22.39 -11.16 14.99
CA ARG A 123 -22.78 -9.75 15.05
C ARG A 123 -23.67 -9.41 13.86
N THR A 124 -24.70 -8.60 14.14
CA THR A 124 -25.68 -8.20 13.14
C THR A 124 -26.00 -6.72 13.26
N TYR A 125 -26.65 -6.18 12.25
CA TYR A 125 -27.12 -4.81 12.18
C TYR A 125 -28.54 -4.75 11.60
N MET A 126 -29.25 -3.63 11.76
CA MET A 126 -30.64 -3.50 11.33
C MET A 126 -30.73 -2.69 10.03
N GLN A 127 -31.22 -3.29 8.95
CA GLN A 127 -31.48 -2.62 7.67
C GLN A 127 -32.98 -2.68 7.38
N GLY A 128 -33.66 -1.53 7.28
CA GLY A 128 -35.10 -1.51 6.99
C GLY A 128 -35.99 -2.29 7.98
N GLY A 129 -35.52 -2.60 9.19
CA GLY A 129 -36.23 -3.46 10.16
C GLY A 129 -35.89 -4.95 10.08
N THR A 130 -35.01 -5.35 9.16
CA THR A 130 -34.46 -6.70 9.03
C THR A 130 -33.10 -6.79 9.69
N GLN A 131 -32.84 -7.90 10.39
CA GLN A 131 -31.53 -8.18 10.98
C GLN A 131 -30.60 -8.80 9.93
N VAL A 132 -29.47 -8.15 9.66
CA VAL A 132 -28.50 -8.51 8.62
C VAL A 132 -27.15 -8.85 9.27
N PRO A 133 -26.40 -9.86 8.79
CA PRO A 133 -25.05 -10.14 9.26
C PRO A 133 -24.11 -8.93 9.10
N LEU A 134 -23.24 -8.69 10.08
CA LEU A 134 -22.26 -7.59 10.01
C LEU A 134 -21.17 -7.84 8.96
N ILE A 135 -20.83 -9.10 8.72
CA ILE A 135 -19.83 -9.52 7.74
C ILE A 135 -20.56 -10.17 6.57
N LEU A 136 -20.45 -9.54 5.39
CA LEU A 136 -21.08 -10.01 4.16
C LEU A 136 -20.07 -10.65 3.18
N TRP A 137 -18.77 -10.41 3.39
CA TRP A 137 -17.69 -10.80 2.48
C TRP A 137 -16.61 -11.61 3.22
N GLU A 138 -16.00 -12.57 2.52
CA GLU A 138 -14.96 -13.49 3.03
C GLU A 138 -13.52 -12.98 2.81
N ASP A 139 -13.32 -12.06 1.86
CA ASP A 139 -12.03 -11.45 1.50
C ASP A 139 -12.09 -9.92 1.50
N ASP A 140 -10.90 -9.32 1.44
CA ASP A 140 -10.60 -7.89 1.34
C ASP A 140 -9.59 -7.60 0.22
N TYR A 141 -9.59 -8.37 -0.87
CA TYR A 141 -8.71 -8.08 -2.01
C TYR A 141 -9.14 -6.81 -2.73
N ALA A 142 -10.44 -6.63 -2.98
CA ALA A 142 -10.96 -5.38 -3.52
C ALA A 142 -10.85 -4.25 -2.49
N TYR A 143 -10.39 -3.09 -2.94
CA TYR A 143 -10.21 -1.91 -2.09
C TYR A 143 -11.52 -1.15 -1.87
N ILE A 144 -12.01 -1.13 -0.62
CA ILE A 144 -13.17 -0.32 -0.24
C ILE A 144 -12.76 1.12 -0.02
N ASN A 145 -13.27 2.04 -0.83
CA ASN A 145 -12.90 3.46 -0.81
C ASN A 145 -14.09 4.37 -1.19
N GLY A 146 -13.87 5.68 -1.08
CA GLY A 146 -14.84 6.70 -1.50
C GLY A 146 -14.26 7.73 -2.46
N THR A 147 -13.02 7.54 -2.92
CA THR A 147 -12.23 8.57 -3.61
C THR A 147 -11.93 8.22 -5.06
N TYR A 148 -11.95 6.94 -5.45
CA TYR A 148 -11.66 6.50 -6.82
C TYR A 148 -12.85 6.59 -7.80
N PRO A 149 -14.11 6.33 -7.42
CA PRO A 149 -15.22 6.35 -8.37
C PRO A 149 -15.65 7.78 -8.74
N VAL A 150 -16.31 7.92 -9.89
CA VAL A 150 -16.93 9.18 -10.35
C VAL A 150 -18.44 9.09 -10.23
N ASP A 151 -19.02 10.00 -9.45
CA ASP A 151 -20.46 10.11 -9.16
C ASP A 151 -21.09 8.79 -8.66
N PRO A 152 -20.51 8.15 -7.63
CA PRO A 152 -21.01 6.88 -7.12
C PRO A 152 -22.46 6.98 -6.60
N PRO A 153 -23.23 5.88 -6.63
CA PRO A 153 -24.56 5.84 -6.01
C PRO A 153 -24.51 6.19 -4.52
N THR A 154 -23.53 5.62 -3.81
CA THR A 154 -23.30 5.81 -2.38
C THR A 154 -21.80 5.79 -2.06
N ILE A 155 -21.43 6.23 -0.86
CA ILE A 155 -20.06 6.07 -0.33
C ILE A 155 -19.76 4.59 0.01
N GLY A 156 -18.49 4.19 -0.08
CA GLY A 156 -18.04 2.85 0.31
C GLY A 156 -18.01 1.85 -0.84
N VAL A 157 -17.43 2.28 -1.96
CA VAL A 157 -17.37 1.55 -3.23
C VAL A 157 -16.21 0.56 -3.20
N ALA A 158 -16.44 -0.65 -3.71
CA ALA A 158 -15.39 -1.64 -3.92
C ALA A 158 -14.70 -1.39 -5.26
N THR A 159 -13.40 -1.07 -5.23
CA THR A 159 -12.55 -0.96 -6.41
C THR A 159 -11.76 -2.25 -6.62
N PHE A 160 -11.68 -2.67 -7.89
CA PHE A 160 -10.89 -3.82 -8.35
C PHE A 160 -9.81 -3.30 -9.28
N ASP A 161 -8.57 -3.70 -9.05
CA ASP A 161 -7.42 -3.31 -9.87
C ASP A 161 -6.35 -4.42 -9.90
N GLY A 162 -5.12 -4.08 -10.30
CA GLY A 162 -3.98 -5.00 -10.37
C GLY A 162 -3.05 -4.96 -9.14
N LEU A 163 -3.42 -4.26 -8.08
CA LEU A 163 -2.76 -4.29 -6.77
C LEU A 163 -3.40 -5.34 -5.88
N ASP A 164 -2.58 -6.02 -5.08
CA ASP A 164 -3.07 -6.89 -4.03
C ASP A 164 -3.59 -6.09 -2.83
N ARG A 165 -4.17 -6.80 -1.86
CA ARG A 165 -4.70 -6.23 -0.60
C ARG A 165 -3.70 -5.36 0.20
N THR A 166 -2.40 -5.46 -0.07
CA THR A 166 -1.36 -4.65 0.60
C THR A 166 -1.04 -3.38 -0.16
N GLY A 167 -1.62 -3.19 -1.34
CA GLY A 167 -1.31 -2.11 -2.26
C GLY A 167 -0.09 -2.37 -3.12
N PHE A 168 0.37 -3.62 -3.22
CA PHE A 168 1.51 -4.00 -4.05
C PHE A 168 1.05 -4.78 -5.28
N PRO A 169 1.65 -4.59 -6.47
CA PRO A 169 1.21 -5.28 -7.67
C PRO A 169 1.30 -6.80 -7.55
N TYR A 170 0.28 -7.51 -8.06
CA TYR A 170 0.31 -8.98 -8.10
C TYR A 170 1.54 -9.51 -8.86
N ARG A 171 2.02 -8.79 -9.90
CA ARG A 171 3.21 -9.12 -10.70
C ARG A 171 3.97 -7.85 -11.12
N PHE A 172 4.73 -7.28 -10.18
CA PHE A 172 5.50 -6.06 -10.46
C PHE A 172 6.71 -6.28 -11.38
N ASP A 173 7.26 -7.49 -11.41
CA ASP A 173 8.43 -7.86 -12.22
C ASP A 173 8.13 -7.95 -13.72
N GLN A 174 6.85 -7.98 -14.10
CA GLN A 174 6.38 -8.16 -15.47
C GLN A 174 5.32 -7.11 -15.82
N PRO A 175 5.71 -5.98 -16.43
CA PRO A 175 4.80 -4.85 -16.71
C PRO A 175 3.54 -5.22 -17.50
N THR A 176 3.62 -6.25 -18.34
CA THR A 176 2.51 -6.73 -19.19
C THR A 176 1.87 -8.02 -18.68
N ALA A 177 2.15 -8.43 -17.43
CA ALA A 177 1.49 -9.60 -16.85
C ALA A 177 -0.01 -9.35 -16.79
N TYR A 178 -0.80 -10.32 -17.25
CA TYR A 178 -2.24 -10.24 -17.33
C TYR A 178 -2.86 -11.49 -16.71
N GLY A 179 -3.92 -11.33 -15.92
CA GLY A 179 -4.59 -12.46 -15.30
C GLY A 179 -5.68 -12.04 -14.33
N LEU A 180 -6.14 -12.99 -13.52
CA LEU A 180 -7.06 -12.71 -12.42
C LEU A 180 -6.31 -11.93 -11.34
N ALA A 181 -6.90 -10.83 -10.90
CA ALA A 181 -6.39 -9.99 -9.82
C ALA A 181 -7.33 -10.08 -8.61
N ASP A 182 -7.99 -8.99 -8.26
CA ASP A 182 -8.89 -8.88 -7.13
C ASP A 182 -10.13 -9.75 -7.22
N ARG A 183 -10.61 -10.10 -6.02
CA ARG A 183 -11.83 -10.84 -5.81
C ARG A 183 -12.59 -10.27 -4.62
N LEU A 184 -13.91 -10.31 -4.71
CA LEU A 184 -14.82 -10.01 -3.62
C LEU A 184 -15.86 -11.14 -3.53
N THR A 185 -15.67 -12.03 -2.57
CA THR A 185 -16.44 -13.28 -2.39
C THR A 185 -17.38 -13.15 -1.20
N SER A 186 -18.67 -13.42 -1.39
CA SER A 186 -19.63 -13.37 -0.29
C SER A 186 -19.38 -14.49 0.71
N VAL A 187 -19.80 -14.29 1.96
CA VAL A 187 -20.01 -15.40 2.89
C VAL A 187 -21.02 -16.40 2.29
N PRO A 188 -21.06 -17.67 2.75
CA PRO A 188 -22.09 -18.61 2.32
C PRO A 188 -23.46 -18.09 2.76
N ILE A 189 -24.43 -18.14 1.85
CA ILE A 189 -25.79 -17.65 2.03
C ILE A 189 -26.72 -18.84 1.94
N ASP A 190 -27.66 -18.94 2.88
CA ASP A 190 -28.78 -19.85 2.74
C ASP A 190 -29.74 -19.29 1.68
N LEU A 191 -29.66 -19.84 0.47
CA LEU A 191 -30.52 -19.47 -0.65
C LEU A 191 -31.54 -20.58 -0.97
N SER A 192 -31.93 -21.37 0.05
CA SER A 192 -32.87 -22.50 -0.08
C SER A 192 -34.33 -22.08 -0.36
N TYR A 193 -34.54 -21.36 -1.46
CA TYR A 193 -35.83 -20.91 -1.93
C TYR A 193 -36.42 -21.87 -2.97
N GLN A 194 -37.74 -21.88 -3.10
CA GLN A 194 -38.37 -22.58 -4.22
C GLN A 194 -38.05 -21.86 -5.52
N VAL A 195 -37.81 -22.63 -6.59
CA VAL A 195 -37.61 -22.10 -7.94
C VAL A 195 -38.76 -21.15 -8.27
N SER A 196 -38.45 -19.87 -8.38
CA SER A 196 -39.37 -18.77 -8.68
C SER A 196 -38.60 -17.64 -9.35
N ASP A 197 -39.32 -16.69 -9.95
CA ASP A 197 -38.75 -15.48 -10.55
C ASP A 197 -38.70 -14.32 -9.54
N SER A 198 -38.53 -14.61 -8.24
CA SER A 198 -38.62 -13.60 -7.18
C SER A 198 -37.31 -13.31 -6.44
N VAL A 199 -36.27 -14.12 -6.65
CA VAL A 199 -34.94 -13.89 -6.06
C VAL A 199 -34.07 -13.16 -7.07
N TYR A 200 -33.58 -11.98 -6.69
CA TYR A 200 -32.72 -11.16 -7.55
C TYR A 200 -31.45 -10.70 -6.83
N LEU A 201 -30.34 -10.86 -7.53
CA LEU A 201 -29.12 -10.10 -7.28
C LEU A 201 -29.12 -8.83 -8.14
N SER A 202 -28.78 -7.70 -7.52
CA SER A 202 -28.53 -6.45 -8.22
C SER A 202 -27.29 -5.76 -7.68
N PHE A 203 -26.62 -4.99 -8.52
CA PHE A 203 -25.47 -4.17 -8.13
C PHE A 203 -25.29 -3.03 -9.15
N PHE A 204 -24.55 -2.01 -8.78
CA PHE A 204 -24.08 -0.97 -9.68
C PHE A 204 -22.62 -1.20 -10.02
N HIS A 205 -22.23 -0.85 -11.24
CA HIS A 205 -20.83 -0.89 -11.66
C HIS A 205 -20.44 0.32 -12.50
N GLN A 206 -19.16 0.70 -12.44
CA GLN A 206 -18.54 1.73 -13.28
C GLN A 206 -17.12 1.30 -13.67
N PRO A 207 -16.74 1.40 -14.95
CA PRO A 207 -15.35 1.27 -15.38
C PRO A 207 -14.57 2.58 -15.22
N GLN A 208 -13.26 2.47 -15.09
CA GLN A 208 -12.24 3.52 -15.02
C GLN A 208 -12.28 4.42 -13.78
N GLY A 209 -13.43 5.04 -13.47
CA GLY A 209 -13.51 6.08 -12.44
C GLY A 209 -12.46 7.16 -12.62
N LEU A 210 -11.70 7.45 -11.55
CA LEU A 210 -10.58 8.39 -11.56
C LEU A 210 -9.23 7.74 -11.90
N SER A 211 -9.16 6.48 -12.34
CA SER A 211 -7.88 5.84 -12.69
C SER A 211 -6.97 6.73 -13.55
N GLY A 212 -5.66 6.65 -13.29
CA GLY A 212 -4.63 7.28 -14.09
C GLY A 212 -4.46 6.67 -15.49
N ASP A 213 -4.97 5.45 -15.71
CA ASP A 213 -4.92 4.81 -17.02
C ASP A 213 -6.09 5.25 -17.90
N ASP A 214 -5.77 5.89 -19.03
CA ASP A 214 -6.73 6.28 -20.07
C ASP A 214 -6.68 5.34 -21.29
N GLN A 215 -5.81 4.34 -21.26
CA GLN A 215 -5.72 3.35 -22.33
C GLN A 215 -6.78 2.28 -22.14
N ILE A 216 -7.66 2.16 -23.12
CA ILE A 216 -8.69 1.12 -23.07
C ILE A 216 -8.10 -0.21 -23.49
N GLN A 217 -8.13 -1.17 -22.57
CA GLN A 217 -7.73 -2.56 -22.80
C GLN A 217 -8.97 -3.48 -22.82
N PRO A 218 -9.59 -3.77 -23.99
CA PRO A 218 -10.84 -4.55 -24.02
C PRO A 218 -10.70 -6.02 -23.57
N ILE A 219 -9.48 -6.51 -23.37
CA ILE A 219 -9.21 -7.83 -22.80
C ILE A 219 -9.47 -7.84 -21.29
N ASP A 220 -9.41 -6.68 -20.65
CA ASP A 220 -9.65 -6.50 -19.23
C ASP A 220 -11.17 -6.59 -18.97
N SER A 221 -11.54 -7.27 -17.88
CA SER A 221 -12.95 -7.56 -17.61
C SER A 221 -13.29 -7.66 -16.14
N LEU A 222 -14.50 -7.21 -15.80
CA LEU A 222 -15.15 -7.50 -14.52
C LEU A 222 -16.10 -8.69 -14.70
N LEU A 223 -16.03 -9.63 -13.77
CA LEU A 223 -16.74 -10.90 -13.79
C LEU A 223 -17.60 -11.04 -12.54
N LEU A 224 -18.76 -11.66 -12.68
CA LEU A 224 -19.60 -12.13 -11.58
C LEU A 224 -19.87 -13.62 -11.75
N GLU A 225 -19.52 -14.40 -10.73
CA GLU A 225 -19.69 -15.85 -10.68
C GLU A 225 -20.60 -16.25 -9.51
N PHE A 226 -21.41 -17.30 -9.72
CA PHE A 226 -22.20 -17.95 -8.67
C PHE A 226 -21.67 -19.34 -8.37
N TYR A 227 -21.61 -19.68 -7.09
CA TYR A 227 -21.26 -21.01 -6.62
C TYR A 227 -22.51 -21.87 -6.44
N ALA A 228 -22.53 -23.04 -7.09
CA ALA A 228 -23.57 -24.05 -6.95
C ALA A 228 -23.15 -25.06 -5.86
N PRO A 229 -23.75 -25.04 -4.65
CA PRO A 229 -23.22 -25.78 -3.50
C PRO A 229 -23.26 -27.31 -3.67
N VAL A 230 -24.25 -27.82 -4.40
CA VAL A 230 -24.42 -29.26 -4.63
C VAL A 230 -23.44 -29.78 -5.69
N GLU A 231 -23.10 -28.95 -6.67
CA GLU A 231 -22.16 -29.31 -7.76
C GLU A 231 -20.70 -29.04 -7.37
N ASP A 232 -20.46 -28.25 -6.33
CA ASP A 232 -19.14 -27.74 -5.93
C ASP A 232 -18.42 -27.01 -7.07
N GLN A 233 -19.17 -26.15 -7.79
CA GLN A 233 -18.68 -25.46 -8.99
C GLN A 233 -19.10 -23.99 -9.06
N TRP A 234 -18.23 -23.17 -9.63
CA TRP A 234 -18.49 -21.77 -9.96
C TRP A 234 -18.95 -21.63 -11.41
N TYR A 235 -19.97 -20.79 -11.63
CA TYR A 235 -20.53 -20.49 -12.95
C TYR A 235 -20.49 -18.99 -13.21
N LEU A 236 -19.97 -18.59 -14.37
CA LEU A 236 -19.99 -17.20 -14.81
C LEU A 236 -21.43 -16.77 -15.17
N MET A 237 -21.93 -15.74 -14.49
CA MET A 237 -23.30 -15.27 -14.65
C MET A 237 -23.40 -13.95 -15.39
N TRP A 238 -22.39 -13.10 -15.25
CA TRP A 238 -22.33 -11.79 -15.88
C TRP A 238 -20.87 -11.35 -16.03
N TRP A 239 -20.61 -10.55 -17.06
CA TRP A 239 -19.31 -9.91 -17.25
C TRP A 239 -19.46 -8.60 -18.03
N SER A 240 -18.45 -7.74 -17.92
CA SER A 240 -18.32 -6.53 -18.73
C SER A 240 -16.86 -6.31 -19.13
N GLU A 241 -16.64 -5.88 -20.37
CA GLU A 241 -15.34 -5.40 -20.85
C GLU A 241 -14.95 -4.07 -20.19
N TYR A 242 -13.65 -3.80 -20.10
CA TYR A 242 -13.16 -2.47 -19.73
C TYR A 242 -13.45 -1.45 -20.82
N THR A 243 -14.01 -0.31 -20.44
CA THR A 243 -14.32 0.81 -21.34
C THR A 243 -13.85 2.12 -20.73
N ALA A 244 -13.82 3.18 -21.53
CA ALA A 244 -13.68 4.52 -21.00
C ALA A 244 -14.77 4.84 -19.97
N LEU A 245 -14.50 5.84 -19.13
CA LEU A 245 -15.35 6.29 -18.04
C LEU A 245 -16.80 6.41 -18.51
N ALA A 246 -17.67 5.68 -17.82
CA ALA A 246 -19.11 5.70 -18.01
C ALA A 246 -19.82 5.93 -16.67
N PRO A 247 -21.04 6.48 -16.66
CA PRO A 247 -21.84 6.55 -15.45
C PRO A 247 -22.09 5.17 -14.87
N PHE A 248 -22.29 5.09 -13.55
CA PHE A 248 -22.71 3.85 -12.91
C PHE A 248 -23.97 3.27 -13.55
N ARG A 249 -23.96 1.96 -13.80
CA ARG A 249 -25.10 1.23 -14.37
C ARG A 249 -25.53 0.13 -13.42
N GLN A 250 -26.83 0.05 -13.19
CA GLN A 250 -27.44 -1.02 -12.41
C GLN A 250 -27.60 -2.29 -13.26
N VAL A 251 -27.24 -3.43 -12.68
CA VAL A 251 -27.44 -4.76 -13.22
C VAL A 251 -28.50 -5.47 -12.37
N MET A 252 -29.41 -6.21 -13.01
CA MET A 252 -30.49 -6.98 -12.37
C MET A 252 -30.44 -8.43 -12.89
N LEU A 253 -30.14 -9.40 -12.01
CA LEU A 253 -29.99 -10.81 -12.35
C LEU A 253 -30.98 -11.67 -11.53
N PRO A 254 -31.97 -12.33 -12.17
CA PRO A 254 -32.80 -13.30 -11.49
C PRO A 254 -32.02 -14.59 -11.22
N ILE A 255 -32.24 -15.19 -10.04
CA ILE A 255 -31.68 -16.51 -9.69
C ILE A 255 -32.81 -17.54 -9.80
N THR A 256 -32.93 -18.13 -10.99
CA THR A 256 -34.00 -19.09 -11.32
C THR A 256 -33.51 -20.53 -11.51
N ASP A 257 -32.20 -20.74 -11.61
CA ASP A 257 -31.62 -22.07 -11.74
C ASP A 257 -31.52 -22.73 -10.36
N GLU A 258 -32.18 -23.88 -10.20
CA GLU A 258 -32.27 -24.64 -8.95
C GLU A 258 -30.90 -24.96 -8.37
N ARG A 259 -29.86 -25.10 -9.20
CA ARG A 259 -28.49 -25.41 -8.75
C ARG A 259 -27.92 -24.41 -7.74
N PHE A 260 -28.41 -23.16 -7.76
CA PHE A 260 -27.96 -22.09 -6.88
C PHE A 260 -28.87 -21.94 -5.64
N LEU A 261 -30.06 -22.53 -5.66
CA LEU A 261 -31.09 -22.34 -4.63
C LEU A 261 -30.91 -23.34 -3.47
N HIS A 262 -29.72 -23.31 -2.87
CA HIS A 262 -29.34 -24.20 -1.78
C HIS A 262 -28.59 -23.43 -0.68
N ASP A 263 -28.57 -24.02 0.51
CA ASP A 263 -27.67 -23.59 1.58
C ASP A 263 -26.21 -23.70 1.12
N GLY A 264 -25.43 -22.67 1.43
CA GLY A 264 -24.04 -22.54 1.01
C GLY A 264 -23.82 -21.80 -0.30
N PHE A 265 -24.85 -21.19 -0.91
CA PHE A 265 -24.71 -20.34 -2.10
C PHE A 265 -23.67 -19.25 -1.84
N ARG A 266 -22.85 -18.93 -2.85
CA ARG A 266 -21.93 -17.78 -2.82
C ARG A 266 -21.95 -17.05 -4.14
N MET A 267 -21.64 -15.76 -4.07
CA MET A 267 -21.33 -14.94 -5.23
C MET A 267 -19.90 -14.41 -5.14
N ARG A 268 -19.27 -14.20 -6.30
CA ARG A 268 -17.93 -13.64 -6.36
C ARG A 268 -17.82 -12.66 -7.52
N PHE A 269 -17.38 -11.45 -7.20
CA PHE A 269 -16.88 -10.51 -8.19
C PHE A 269 -15.37 -10.71 -8.36
N SER A 270 -14.87 -10.61 -9.58
CA SER A 270 -13.43 -10.67 -9.86
C SER A 270 -13.08 -9.86 -11.09
N ASN A 271 -11.89 -9.30 -11.14
CA ASN A 271 -11.38 -8.70 -12.36
C ASN A 271 -10.29 -9.57 -13.02
N LYS A 272 -10.21 -9.44 -14.34
CA LYS A 272 -9.01 -9.77 -15.10
C LYS A 272 -8.40 -8.47 -15.58
N ALA A 273 -7.16 -8.24 -15.19
CA ALA A 273 -6.49 -6.96 -15.37
C ALA A 273 -5.00 -7.13 -15.67
N THR A 274 -4.37 -6.04 -16.05
CA THR A 274 -2.92 -5.90 -15.95
C THR A 274 -2.48 -5.97 -14.48
N LEU A 275 -1.55 -6.89 -14.17
CA LEU A 275 -1.16 -7.26 -12.80
C LEU A 275 0.00 -6.42 -12.23
N SER A 276 0.45 -5.40 -12.95
CA SER A 276 1.63 -4.60 -12.63
C SER A 276 1.32 -3.26 -11.92
N GLY A 277 0.07 -3.02 -11.52
CA GLY A 277 -0.30 -1.80 -10.81
C GLY A 277 -1.80 -1.55 -10.67
N ALA A 278 -2.15 -0.42 -10.08
CA ALA A 278 -3.51 0.14 -10.05
C ALA A 278 -3.92 0.70 -11.42
N LEU A 279 -4.07 -0.21 -12.38
CA LEU A 279 -4.52 0.04 -13.73
C LEU A 279 -5.97 -0.44 -13.89
N ASP A 280 -6.66 0.09 -14.90
CA ASP A 280 -7.94 -0.43 -15.38
C ASP A 280 -9.01 -0.61 -14.29
N HIS A 281 -9.23 0.39 -13.43
CA HIS A 281 -10.13 0.25 -12.28
C HIS A 281 -11.56 -0.15 -12.66
N TRP A 282 -12.17 -1.05 -11.87
CA TRP A 282 -13.63 -1.23 -11.83
C TRP A 282 -14.17 -0.91 -10.46
N HIS A 283 -15.35 -0.33 -10.43
CA HIS A 283 -16.06 0.05 -9.22
C HIS A 283 -17.36 -0.72 -9.12
N ILE A 284 -17.65 -1.28 -7.95
CA ILE A 284 -18.92 -1.92 -7.62
C ILE A 284 -19.52 -1.25 -6.39
N ASP A 285 -20.82 -0.98 -6.46
CA ASP A 285 -21.58 -0.43 -5.34
C ASP A 285 -22.98 -1.06 -5.25
N TYR A 286 -23.62 -0.93 -4.09
CA TYR A 286 -25.01 -1.29 -3.84
C TYR A 286 -25.38 -2.74 -4.22
N VAL A 287 -24.54 -3.69 -3.81
CA VAL A 287 -24.82 -5.12 -3.98
C VAL A 287 -26.00 -5.52 -3.09
N ARG A 288 -27.09 -6.00 -3.70
CA ARG A 288 -28.32 -6.39 -3.02
C ARG A 288 -28.83 -7.72 -3.57
N LEU A 289 -28.91 -8.72 -2.70
CA LEU A 289 -29.58 -10.00 -2.95
C LEU A 289 -30.82 -10.08 -2.04
N ASP A 290 -31.99 -10.32 -2.61
CA ASP A 290 -33.24 -10.41 -1.85
C ASP A 290 -34.31 -11.21 -2.61
N GLU A 291 -35.31 -11.69 -1.88
CA GLU A 291 -36.52 -12.30 -2.43
C GLU A 291 -37.63 -11.25 -2.69
N ASN A 292 -38.73 -11.66 -3.31
CA ASN A 292 -39.86 -10.77 -3.67
C ASN A 292 -39.46 -9.58 -4.57
N ARG A 293 -38.42 -9.73 -5.37
CA ARG A 293 -37.93 -8.74 -6.33
C ARG A 293 -38.34 -9.10 -7.75
N SER A 294 -38.21 -8.14 -8.65
CA SER A 294 -38.46 -8.31 -10.09
C SER A 294 -37.44 -7.54 -10.90
N PHE A 295 -37.37 -7.80 -12.21
CA PHE A 295 -36.48 -7.04 -13.11
C PHE A 295 -36.73 -5.52 -13.08
N SER A 296 -37.95 -5.09 -12.76
CA SER A 296 -38.33 -3.68 -12.62
C SER A 296 -38.07 -3.08 -11.23
N ASP A 297 -37.57 -3.85 -10.27
CA ASP A 297 -37.22 -3.37 -8.92
C ASP A 297 -35.87 -2.61 -8.92
N THR A 298 -35.85 -1.48 -9.62
CA THR A 298 -34.65 -0.64 -9.83
C THR A 298 -34.63 0.61 -8.95
N VAL A 299 -35.72 0.90 -8.23
CA VAL A 299 -35.82 2.09 -7.36
C VAL A 299 -35.19 1.79 -6.01
N LEU A 300 -34.32 2.68 -5.53
CA LEU A 300 -33.70 2.57 -4.21
C LEU A 300 -34.32 3.61 -3.28
N VAL A 301 -34.91 3.17 -2.18
CA VAL A 301 -35.43 4.07 -1.14
C VAL A 301 -34.29 4.42 -0.19
N ASP A 302 -33.40 5.30 -0.63
CA ASP A 302 -32.15 5.61 0.06
C ASP A 302 -31.66 7.04 -0.21
N VAL A 303 -31.04 7.65 0.81
CA VAL A 303 -30.39 8.96 0.73
C VAL A 303 -28.97 8.86 1.29
N ALA A 304 -27.98 8.92 0.42
CA ALA A 304 -26.58 8.65 0.79
C ALA A 304 -25.66 9.85 0.56
N TRP A 305 -24.55 9.89 1.29
CA TRP A 305 -23.38 10.68 0.90
C TRP A 305 -22.71 10.09 -0.34
N VAL A 306 -22.15 10.96 -1.20
CA VAL A 306 -21.48 10.56 -2.44
C VAL A 306 -19.97 10.39 -2.25
N TYR A 307 -19.33 11.31 -1.51
CA TYR A 307 -17.88 11.33 -1.28
C TYR A 307 -17.57 11.53 0.21
N PRO A 308 -16.38 11.09 0.67
CA PRO A 308 -15.87 11.46 1.98
C PRO A 308 -15.35 12.91 1.98
N GLU A 309 -15.37 13.54 3.16
CA GLU A 309 -14.55 14.72 3.44
C GLU A 309 -13.30 14.30 4.23
N SER A 310 -12.19 14.99 4.04
CA SER A 310 -10.91 14.76 4.72
C SER A 310 -10.46 15.92 5.59
N SER A 311 -11.08 17.11 5.49
CA SER A 311 -10.62 18.29 6.23
C SER A 311 -11.72 19.34 6.47
N LEU A 312 -11.62 20.07 7.59
CA LEU A 312 -12.37 21.33 7.79
C LEU A 312 -11.50 22.57 7.55
N LEU A 313 -10.31 22.40 6.99
CA LEU A 313 -9.38 23.48 6.67
C LEU A 313 -9.58 23.96 5.22
N GLN A 314 -9.23 25.21 4.94
CA GLN A 314 -9.53 25.85 3.65
C GLN A 314 -8.58 25.48 2.49
N THR A 315 -7.32 25.14 2.79
CA THR A 315 -6.25 24.97 1.78
C THR A 315 -5.57 23.61 1.90
N TYR A 316 -5.25 23.22 3.12
CA TYR A 316 -4.52 22.00 3.41
C TYR A 316 -5.45 20.94 4.01
N THR A 317 -5.13 19.67 3.89
CA THR A 317 -5.78 18.58 4.62
C THR A 317 -5.10 18.32 5.97
N ALA A 318 -3.83 18.67 6.09
CA ALA A 318 -3.08 18.68 7.35
C ALA A 318 -2.13 19.87 7.39
N VAL A 319 -1.87 20.39 8.59
CA VAL A 319 -0.87 21.44 8.85
C VAL A 319 -0.09 21.11 10.12
N PRO A 320 1.13 21.63 10.29
CA PRO A 320 1.85 21.48 11.54
C PRO A 320 1.05 22.10 12.71
N PHE A 321 0.89 21.37 13.80
CA PHE A 321 0.15 21.81 14.99
C PHE A 321 0.68 23.14 15.53
N LYS A 322 2.02 23.28 15.62
CA LYS A 322 2.70 24.51 16.02
C LYS A 322 2.37 25.71 15.13
N ALA A 323 2.15 25.49 13.82
CA ALA A 323 1.73 26.55 12.92
C ALA A 323 0.24 26.86 13.10
N PHE A 324 -0.60 25.83 13.26
CA PHE A 324 -2.02 25.97 13.53
C PHE A 324 -2.28 26.77 14.81
N GLU A 325 -1.63 26.43 15.93
CA GLU A 325 -1.80 27.06 17.23
C GLU A 325 -1.59 28.58 17.20
N GLN A 326 -0.68 29.07 16.35
CA GLN A 326 -0.38 30.49 16.23
C GLN A 326 -1.51 31.30 15.59
N SER A 327 -2.28 30.69 14.68
CA SER A 327 -3.41 31.35 14.02
C SER A 327 -4.49 30.34 13.57
N PRO A 328 -5.22 29.69 14.49
CA PRO A 328 -6.15 28.62 14.15
C PRO A 328 -7.22 29.06 13.13
N ALA A 329 -7.77 30.27 13.31
CA ALA A 329 -8.84 30.79 12.47
C ALA A 329 -8.44 31.03 11.02
N SER A 330 -7.15 31.25 10.72
CA SER A 330 -6.69 31.43 9.33
C SER A 330 -6.59 30.14 8.54
N TYR A 331 -6.68 28.98 9.20
CA TYR A 331 -6.61 27.68 8.54
C TYR A 331 -7.99 27.07 8.28
N MET A 332 -9.00 27.43 9.07
CA MET A 332 -10.36 26.86 8.95
C MET A 332 -11.05 27.30 7.66
N ALA A 333 -11.76 26.38 7.02
CA ALA A 333 -12.68 26.68 5.92
C ALA A 333 -13.82 27.59 6.38
N GLY A 334 -14.29 28.47 5.49
CA GLY A 334 -15.51 29.25 5.74
C GLY A 334 -16.74 28.33 5.78
N ASN A 335 -16.91 27.56 4.71
CA ASN A 335 -17.90 26.48 4.59
C ASN A 335 -17.24 25.27 3.94
N VAL A 336 -17.70 24.09 4.31
CA VAL A 336 -17.45 22.83 3.60
C VAL A 336 -18.73 22.44 2.86
N GLY A 337 -18.60 21.95 1.64
CA GLY A 337 -19.72 21.59 0.80
C GLY A 337 -19.62 20.15 0.32
N GLU A 338 -20.57 19.32 0.73
CA GLU A 338 -20.59 17.90 0.42
C GLU A 338 -21.75 17.53 -0.50
N LEU A 339 -21.61 16.43 -1.24
CA LEU A 339 -22.67 15.94 -2.12
C LEU A 339 -23.46 14.81 -1.47
N MET A 340 -24.79 14.95 -1.56
CA MET A 340 -25.75 13.90 -1.23
C MET A 340 -26.53 13.50 -2.47
N LYS A 341 -26.95 12.24 -2.51
CA LYS A 341 -27.80 11.69 -3.57
C LYS A 341 -29.04 11.06 -2.97
N ASN A 342 -30.21 11.50 -3.40
CA ASN A 342 -31.45 10.79 -3.13
C ASN A 342 -31.71 9.85 -4.31
N LEU A 343 -31.58 8.56 -4.06
CA LEU A 343 -31.71 7.50 -5.05
C LEU A 343 -33.18 7.11 -5.31
N ASP A 344 -34.11 7.64 -4.50
CA ASP A 344 -35.54 7.42 -4.67
C ASP A 344 -36.10 8.32 -5.79
N VAL A 345 -37.18 7.88 -6.42
CA VAL A 345 -37.97 8.66 -7.39
C VAL A 345 -38.93 9.64 -6.72
N VAL A 346 -38.97 9.66 -5.38
CA VAL A 346 -39.80 10.55 -4.56
C VAL A 346 -38.93 11.49 -3.74
N ASP A 347 -39.36 12.75 -3.65
CA ASP A 347 -38.73 13.75 -2.79
C ASP A 347 -38.75 13.29 -1.32
N LYS A 348 -37.65 13.56 -0.62
CA LYS A 348 -37.49 13.30 0.81
C LYS A 348 -37.35 14.60 1.57
N PHE A 349 -37.82 14.59 2.82
CA PHE A 349 -37.39 15.57 3.80
C PHE A 349 -36.05 15.13 4.36
N ILE A 350 -35.00 15.82 3.95
CA ILE A 350 -33.61 15.50 4.29
C ILE A 350 -33.08 16.59 5.22
N THR A 351 -32.46 16.19 6.31
CA THR A 351 -31.76 17.07 7.25
C THR A 351 -30.35 16.58 7.45
N TRP A 352 -29.39 17.48 7.69
CA TRP A 352 -28.00 17.10 7.93
C TRP A 352 -27.36 17.99 8.99
N GLY A 353 -26.22 17.53 9.52
CA GLY A 353 -25.43 18.27 10.51
C GLY A 353 -24.01 17.73 10.68
N CYS A 354 -23.18 18.47 11.41
CA CYS A 354 -21.84 18.05 11.80
C CYS A 354 -21.69 17.92 13.32
N LEU A 355 -20.85 16.98 13.73
CA LEU A 355 -20.38 16.79 15.10
C LEU A 355 -18.85 16.64 15.07
N SER A 356 -18.13 17.34 15.94
CA SER A 356 -16.67 17.19 16.07
C SER A 356 -16.22 17.11 17.53
N GLY A 357 -15.09 16.44 17.75
CA GLY A 357 -14.46 16.27 19.05
C GLY A 357 -13.06 15.68 18.91
N ILE A 358 -12.27 15.73 19.97
CA ILE A 358 -10.96 15.07 20.00
C ILE A 358 -11.14 13.57 19.76
N GLU A 359 -10.23 12.98 18.98
CA GLU A 359 -10.19 11.55 18.71
C GLU A 359 -10.19 10.74 20.02
N GLY A 360 -11.04 9.71 20.09
CA GLY A 360 -11.24 8.90 21.32
C GLY A 360 -12.12 9.55 22.40
N GLY A 361 -12.49 10.83 22.26
CA GLY A 361 -13.41 11.56 23.12
C GLY A 361 -14.85 11.64 22.59
N PRO A 362 -15.78 12.25 23.36
CA PRO A 362 -17.13 12.51 22.89
C PRO A 362 -17.17 13.62 21.83
N LEU A 363 -18.02 13.45 20.81
CA LEU A 363 -18.25 14.47 19.77
C LEU A 363 -19.25 15.52 20.27
N THR A 364 -18.78 16.50 21.03
CA THR A 364 -19.64 17.49 21.71
C THR A 364 -19.92 18.75 20.89
N ASN A 365 -19.11 19.04 19.87
CA ASN A 365 -19.24 20.28 19.11
C ASN A 365 -20.15 20.06 17.90
N ALA A 366 -21.40 20.52 18.01
CA ALA A 366 -22.36 20.49 16.90
C ALA A 366 -22.34 21.81 16.13
N PHE A 367 -22.26 21.74 14.81
CA PHE A 367 -22.31 22.90 13.92
C PHE A 367 -22.85 22.51 12.54
N GLY A 368 -23.19 23.53 11.75
CA GLY A 368 -23.58 23.38 10.34
C GLY A 368 -24.74 22.42 10.10
N ALA A 369 -25.97 22.86 10.41
CA ALA A 369 -27.19 22.11 10.11
C ALA A 369 -27.95 22.70 8.92
N GLY A 370 -28.49 21.84 8.06
CA GLY A 370 -29.26 22.24 6.88
C GLY A 370 -30.41 21.28 6.58
N ASN A 371 -31.21 21.63 5.58
CA ASN A 371 -32.30 20.79 5.09
C ASN A 371 -32.56 20.96 3.60
N ASN A 372 -33.14 19.92 3.00
CA ASN A 372 -33.71 19.92 1.66
C ASN A 372 -35.09 19.26 1.75
N ILE A 373 -36.13 19.98 1.31
CA ILE A 373 -37.53 19.58 1.51
C ILE A 373 -38.21 19.08 0.23
N SER A 374 -37.65 19.35 -0.95
CA SER A 374 -38.26 19.07 -2.25
C SER A 374 -37.30 19.29 -3.40
N GLY A 375 -37.59 18.71 -4.58
CA GLY A 375 -36.75 18.82 -5.77
C GLY A 375 -35.46 18.00 -5.67
N ASN A 376 -35.45 16.99 -4.80
CA ASN A 376 -34.32 16.11 -4.57
C ASN A 376 -34.55 14.68 -5.10
N ALA A 377 -35.75 14.33 -5.59
CA ALA A 377 -36.01 13.04 -6.21
C ALA A 377 -35.02 12.72 -7.35
N SER A 378 -34.38 11.55 -7.27
CA SER A 378 -33.44 11.02 -8.27
C SER A 378 -32.36 12.02 -8.67
N SER A 379 -31.82 12.76 -7.70
CA SER A 379 -30.85 13.81 -7.94
C SER A 379 -29.73 13.85 -6.91
N THR A 380 -28.59 14.35 -7.38
CA THR A 380 -27.46 14.75 -6.55
C THR A 380 -27.60 16.23 -6.24
N PHE A 381 -27.42 16.62 -4.97
CA PHE A 381 -27.47 18.01 -4.54
C PHE A 381 -26.36 18.31 -3.53
N GLY A 382 -25.94 19.58 -3.52
CA GLY A 382 -24.95 20.07 -2.57
C GLY A 382 -25.56 20.38 -1.21
N THR A 383 -24.82 20.02 -0.18
CA THR A 383 -25.04 20.42 1.21
C THR A 383 -24.03 21.51 1.56
N ALA A 384 -24.36 22.32 2.57
CA ALA A 384 -23.47 23.36 3.07
C ALA A 384 -23.31 23.20 4.57
N HIS A 385 -22.06 23.15 5.01
CA HIS A 385 -21.64 23.01 6.38
C HIS A 385 -20.82 24.24 6.78
N PRO A 386 -21.45 25.28 7.37
CA PRO A 386 -20.69 26.43 7.85
C PRO A 386 -19.74 26.01 8.97
N VAL A 387 -18.46 26.33 8.79
CA VAL A 387 -17.37 26.04 9.73
C VAL A 387 -16.95 27.35 10.39
N ALA A 388 -16.02 28.11 9.81
CA ALA A 388 -15.68 29.44 10.31
C ALA A 388 -16.80 30.46 10.09
N ASN A 389 -17.71 30.22 9.14
CA ASN A 389 -18.90 31.04 8.93
C ASN A 389 -20.08 30.65 9.84
N ASN A 390 -19.92 29.65 10.71
CA ASN A 390 -20.94 29.30 11.68
C ASN A 390 -21.13 30.40 12.73
N ALA A 391 -22.26 30.38 13.45
CA ALA A 391 -22.54 31.30 14.55
C ALA A 391 -22.82 30.52 15.85
N PRO A 392 -21.84 30.40 16.77
CA PRO A 392 -20.46 30.90 16.70
C PRO A 392 -19.57 30.10 15.70
N PRO A 393 -18.47 30.69 15.20
CA PRO A 393 -17.52 29.98 14.34
C PRO A 393 -16.99 28.71 15.01
N PHE A 394 -16.93 27.61 14.26
CA PHE A 394 -16.27 26.40 14.73
C PHE A 394 -14.75 26.51 14.57
N LEU A 395 -14.01 26.03 15.57
CA LEU A 395 -12.57 26.01 15.61
C LEU A 395 -12.10 24.76 16.37
N TYR A 396 -11.06 24.09 15.88
CA TYR A 396 -10.35 23.10 16.67
C TYR A 396 -9.61 23.82 17.81
N ASP A 397 -9.88 23.43 19.04
CA ASP A 397 -9.26 24.05 20.22
C ASP A 397 -7.84 23.51 20.41
N PRO A 398 -6.78 24.30 20.12
CA PRO A 398 -5.41 23.82 20.26
C PRO A 398 -5.04 23.57 21.72
N SER A 399 -5.74 24.16 22.70
CA SER A 399 -5.40 23.98 24.13
C SER A 399 -5.65 22.57 24.66
N LEU A 400 -6.29 21.72 23.86
CA LEU A 400 -6.58 20.33 24.19
C LEU A 400 -5.49 19.35 23.74
N SER A 401 -4.42 19.87 23.12
CA SER A 401 -3.25 19.13 22.62
C SER A 401 -1.97 19.90 22.93
N THR A 402 -0.83 19.22 22.93
CA THR A 402 0.47 19.83 23.25
C THR A 402 1.41 19.98 22.06
N ASP A 403 1.30 19.07 21.10
CA ASP A 403 2.32 18.74 20.12
C ASP A 403 1.68 18.22 18.83
N ASP A 404 0.73 17.30 18.95
CA ASP A 404 -0.16 16.89 17.87
C ASP A 404 -1.63 16.83 18.32
N ALA A 405 -2.53 17.03 17.36
CA ALA A 405 -3.97 17.01 17.60
C ALA A 405 -4.71 16.22 16.53
N PHE A 406 -5.57 15.33 16.99
CA PHE A 406 -6.44 14.51 16.15
C PHE A 406 -7.89 14.81 16.52
N TRP A 407 -8.68 15.26 15.55
CA TRP A 407 -10.09 15.57 15.75
C TRP A 407 -10.97 14.72 14.86
N ARG A 408 -11.88 13.95 15.46
CA ARG A 408 -12.90 13.25 14.71
C ARG A 408 -14.02 14.20 14.35
N THR A 409 -14.31 14.29 13.06
CA THR A 409 -15.48 14.99 12.56
C THR A 409 -16.41 13.96 11.93
N LYS A 410 -17.69 14.05 12.28
CA LYS A 410 -18.79 13.25 11.74
C LYS A 410 -19.78 14.18 11.05
N MET A 411 -20.10 13.90 9.80
CA MET A 411 -21.22 14.51 9.10
C MET A 411 -22.33 13.47 8.98
N TRP A 412 -23.54 13.85 9.37
CA TRP A 412 -24.69 12.96 9.37
C TRP A 412 -25.82 13.56 8.55
N ALA A 413 -26.62 12.70 7.95
CA ALA A 413 -27.88 13.02 7.35
C ALA A 413 -29.00 12.18 7.96
N ASN A 414 -30.23 12.63 7.75
CA ASN A 414 -31.43 11.89 8.13
C ASN A 414 -32.52 12.20 7.11
N ALA A 415 -33.07 11.15 6.51
CA ALA A 415 -34.18 11.21 5.58
C ALA A 415 -35.35 10.33 6.06
N THR A 416 -36.55 10.58 5.56
CA THR A 416 -37.73 9.76 5.88
C THR A 416 -38.67 9.64 4.67
N PRO A 417 -39.08 8.43 4.26
CA PRO A 417 -38.53 7.12 4.66
C PRO A 417 -37.17 6.86 4.01
N ASP A 418 -36.34 6.09 4.71
CA ASP A 418 -34.98 5.72 4.32
C ASP A 418 -34.68 4.30 4.83
N ILE A 419 -34.28 3.41 3.93
CA ILE A 419 -34.03 1.99 4.23
C ILE A 419 -32.59 1.78 4.70
N ASN A 420 -31.60 2.50 4.14
CA ASN A 420 -30.18 2.15 4.29
C ASN A 420 -29.36 3.20 5.06
N ARG A 421 -29.58 3.26 6.37
CA ARG A 421 -28.96 4.28 7.23
C ARG A 421 -27.43 4.25 7.38
N TYR A 422 -26.74 3.28 6.80
CA TYR A 422 -25.29 3.10 6.99
C TYR A 422 -24.46 4.06 6.15
N ASN A 423 -25.02 4.57 5.06
CA ASN A 423 -24.36 5.52 4.16
C ASN A 423 -24.81 6.99 4.41
N ASP A 424 -25.69 7.23 5.38
CA ASP A 424 -26.12 8.56 5.83
C ASP A 424 -25.06 9.30 6.67
N THR A 425 -23.97 8.62 7.03
CA THR A 425 -22.92 9.18 7.89
C THR A 425 -21.55 8.98 7.28
N ILE A 426 -20.78 10.07 7.19
CA ILE A 426 -19.36 10.05 6.90
C ILE A 426 -18.56 10.57 8.08
N SER A 427 -17.32 10.12 8.23
CA SER A 427 -16.42 10.60 9.27
C SER A 427 -14.97 10.58 8.84
N PHE A 428 -14.20 11.55 9.32
CA PHE A 428 -12.75 11.61 9.14
C PHE A 428 -12.06 12.08 10.42
N VAL A 429 -10.76 11.85 10.47
CA VAL A 429 -9.89 12.39 11.51
C VAL A 429 -9.06 13.50 10.90
N GLN A 430 -9.33 14.73 11.34
CA GLN A 430 -8.46 15.86 11.07
C GLN A 430 -7.14 15.66 11.83
N GLU A 431 -6.06 15.56 11.08
CA GLU A 431 -4.71 15.53 11.64
C GLU A 431 -4.08 16.92 11.62
N LEU A 432 -3.60 17.36 12.78
CA LEU A 432 -2.73 18.52 12.95
C LEU A 432 -1.47 18.01 13.63
N SER A 433 -0.41 17.76 12.86
CA SER A 433 0.79 17.04 13.31
C SER A 433 2.06 17.82 12.97
N ASN A 434 2.98 17.27 12.19
CA ASN A 434 4.27 17.88 11.88
C ASN A 434 4.49 18.14 10.38
N TYR A 435 3.43 18.12 9.55
CA TYR A 435 3.57 18.29 8.10
C TYR A 435 2.41 19.09 7.49
N TYR A 436 2.65 19.63 6.29
CA TYR A 436 1.59 20.14 5.42
C TYR A 436 1.17 19.07 4.41
N ALA A 437 -0.12 18.97 4.12
CA ALA A 437 -0.65 18.11 3.06
C ALA A 437 -1.74 18.84 2.26
N TYR A 438 -1.75 18.64 0.95
CA TYR A 438 -2.85 19.06 0.08
C TYR A 438 -3.77 17.89 -0.28
N ASP A 439 -3.19 16.69 -0.34
CA ASP A 439 -3.82 15.43 -0.68
C ASP A 439 -4.68 14.88 0.46
N ASP A 440 -5.69 14.08 0.16
CA ASP A 440 -6.52 13.41 1.18
C ASP A 440 -5.93 12.09 1.70
N GLY A 441 -4.77 11.67 1.19
CA GLY A 441 -4.14 10.42 1.55
C GLY A 441 -4.48 9.24 0.65
N SER A 442 -5.16 9.42 -0.48
CA SER A 442 -5.24 8.43 -1.57
C SER A 442 -4.72 8.96 -2.89
N ALA A 443 -4.11 8.08 -3.69
CA ALA A 443 -3.73 8.37 -5.07
C ALA A 443 -4.58 7.56 -6.04
N GLU A 444 -5.18 8.25 -7.01
CA GLU A 444 -5.91 7.59 -8.10
C GLU A 444 -5.05 7.43 -9.36
N ALA A 445 -3.84 8.01 -9.36
CA ALA A 445 -2.89 7.95 -10.46
C ALA A 445 -1.43 8.18 -10.01
N GLY A 446 -0.48 7.92 -10.91
CA GLY A 446 0.92 8.30 -10.78
C GLY A 446 1.31 9.56 -11.56
N TYR A 447 2.15 10.41 -10.96
CA TYR A 447 2.77 11.59 -11.57
C TYR A 447 4.27 11.38 -11.77
N SER A 448 4.74 11.55 -13.00
CA SER A 448 6.13 11.26 -13.38
C SER A 448 6.73 12.28 -14.33
N LEU A 449 8.05 12.49 -14.18
CA LEU A 449 8.90 13.07 -15.21
C LEU A 449 9.64 11.94 -15.95
N ASN A 450 10.07 12.21 -17.18
CA ASN A 450 10.72 11.22 -18.06
C ASN A 450 12.05 11.72 -18.65
N VAL A 451 12.76 12.61 -17.93
CA VAL A 451 13.99 13.24 -18.40
C VAL A 451 14.99 13.34 -17.26
N ALA A 452 16.21 12.85 -17.48
CA ALA A 452 17.33 13.04 -16.56
C ALA A 452 17.63 14.52 -16.32
N GLY A 453 17.73 14.91 -15.05
CA GLY A 453 17.85 16.30 -14.62
C GLY A 453 16.51 17.05 -14.53
N GLY A 454 15.38 16.36 -14.78
CA GLY A 454 14.04 16.90 -14.60
C GLY A 454 13.81 17.35 -13.16
N LYS A 455 13.13 18.48 -12.97
CA LYS A 455 12.83 19.03 -11.64
C LYS A 455 11.33 19.08 -11.42
N MET A 456 10.88 18.68 -10.24
CA MET A 456 9.52 18.88 -9.76
C MET A 456 9.58 19.75 -8.50
N ALA A 457 8.69 20.74 -8.42
CA ALA A 457 8.64 21.72 -7.34
C ALA A 457 7.18 22.01 -6.96
N TYR A 458 6.80 21.68 -5.73
CA TYR A 458 5.45 21.86 -5.20
C TYR A 458 5.42 23.02 -4.19
N ARG A 459 4.55 24.01 -4.42
CA ARG A 459 4.48 25.25 -3.62
C ARG A 459 3.75 25.05 -2.29
N PHE A 460 4.37 25.49 -1.20
CA PHE A 460 3.77 25.62 0.13
C PHE A 460 3.92 27.06 0.62
N ASP A 461 2.82 27.62 1.13
CA ASP A 461 2.81 28.95 1.74
C ASP A 461 2.70 28.79 3.25
N LEU A 462 3.78 29.16 3.95
CA LEU A 462 3.90 29.04 5.41
C LEU A 462 3.44 30.33 6.08
N ALA A 463 2.51 30.23 7.03
CA ALA A 463 2.08 31.40 7.80
C ALA A 463 3.20 31.91 8.73
N THR A 464 4.01 30.99 9.24
CA THR A 464 5.09 31.22 10.20
C THR A 464 6.30 30.40 9.78
N GLY A 465 7.50 30.93 9.96
CA GLY A 465 8.73 30.19 9.68
C GLY A 465 8.92 29.02 10.65
N ASP A 466 9.51 27.92 10.16
CA ASP A 466 9.78 26.73 10.96
C ASP A 466 10.93 25.88 10.37
N SER A 467 11.31 24.82 11.08
CA SER A 467 12.44 23.95 10.73
C SER A 467 12.00 22.73 9.91
N LEU A 468 12.29 22.72 8.62
CA LEU A 468 12.05 21.60 7.71
C LEU A 468 13.15 20.54 7.87
N ARG A 469 12.76 19.28 8.11
CA ARG A 469 13.70 18.17 8.34
C ARG A 469 13.59 17.02 7.33
N ALA A 470 12.44 16.84 6.70
CA ALA A 470 12.21 15.73 5.78
C ALA A 470 11.09 16.07 4.79
N ILE A 471 10.89 15.19 3.81
CA ILE A 471 9.66 15.10 3.02
C ILE A 471 9.06 13.71 3.18
N ARG A 472 7.74 13.60 3.16
CA ARG A 472 7.02 12.33 3.01
C ARG A 472 6.50 12.24 1.59
N CYS A 473 6.77 11.12 0.93
CA CYS A 473 6.27 10.83 -0.41
C CYS A 473 5.57 9.48 -0.41
N TYR A 474 4.46 9.37 -1.13
CA TYR A 474 3.92 8.08 -1.55
C TYR A 474 4.24 7.88 -3.03
N PHE A 475 4.91 6.78 -3.36
CA PHE A 475 5.14 6.36 -4.74
C PHE A 475 4.15 5.25 -5.06
N ASP A 476 3.44 5.43 -6.17
CA ASP A 476 2.40 4.53 -6.64
C ASP A 476 3.05 3.38 -7.43
N PRO A 477 2.92 2.11 -6.99
CA PRO A 477 3.59 0.99 -7.62
C PRO A 477 2.84 0.59 -8.89
N ILE A 478 3.05 1.34 -9.97
CA ILE A 478 2.38 1.14 -11.25
C ILE A 478 3.38 0.88 -12.38
N PHE A 479 3.08 -0.14 -13.18
CA PHE A 479 3.66 -0.46 -14.48
C PHE A 479 5.11 -0.96 -14.45
N GLU A 480 6.07 -0.08 -14.19
CA GLU A 480 7.50 -0.40 -14.13
C GLU A 480 8.04 -0.06 -12.75
N ASP A 481 8.82 -0.97 -12.17
CA ASP A 481 9.52 -0.74 -10.91
C ASP A 481 10.66 0.28 -11.12
N PRO A 482 10.54 1.52 -10.62
CA PRO A 482 11.55 2.55 -10.76
C PRO A 482 12.54 2.54 -9.59
N SER A 483 12.70 1.42 -8.87
CA SER A 483 13.64 1.29 -7.75
C SER A 483 15.09 1.64 -8.13
N ASP A 484 15.45 1.50 -9.40
CA ASP A 484 16.76 1.93 -9.95
C ASP A 484 16.85 3.46 -10.20
N GLY A 485 15.70 4.14 -10.24
CA GLY A 485 15.60 5.58 -10.38
C GLY A 485 16.03 6.29 -9.09
N SER A 486 16.73 7.41 -9.23
CA SER A 486 17.11 8.23 -8.08
C SER A 486 16.81 9.72 -8.25
N PHE A 487 16.75 10.40 -7.12
CA PHE A 487 16.48 11.82 -7.05
C PHE A 487 17.21 12.48 -5.88
N LEU A 488 17.42 13.80 -6.01
CA LEU A 488 17.95 14.66 -4.96
C LEU A 488 16.84 15.59 -4.47
N ILE A 489 16.48 15.47 -3.19
CA ILE A 489 15.52 16.39 -2.55
C ILE A 489 16.05 17.81 -2.68
N THR A 490 15.20 18.72 -3.17
CA THR A 490 15.58 20.11 -3.42
C THR A 490 14.47 21.04 -2.96
N ILE A 491 14.86 22.12 -2.29
CA ILE A 491 13.99 23.16 -1.75
C ILE A 491 14.36 24.48 -2.41
N TRP A 492 13.37 25.17 -2.99
CA TRP A 492 13.53 26.47 -3.63
C TRP A 492 12.78 27.56 -2.88
N THR A 493 13.30 28.79 -2.93
CA THR A 493 12.59 30.01 -2.49
C THR A 493 12.02 30.80 -3.66
N SER A 494 12.49 30.55 -4.88
CA SER A 494 11.92 31.12 -6.10
C SER A 494 12.17 30.22 -7.30
N LEU A 495 11.19 30.16 -8.21
CA LEU A 495 11.31 29.46 -9.50
C LEU A 495 11.66 30.42 -10.65
N THR A 496 11.55 31.75 -10.45
CA THR A 496 11.87 32.76 -11.47
C THR A 496 12.35 34.07 -10.81
N PRO A 497 13.68 34.36 -10.79
CA PRO A 497 14.77 33.43 -11.16
C PRO A 497 14.81 32.21 -10.25
N GLU A 498 15.37 31.10 -10.73
CA GLU A 498 15.53 29.89 -9.92
C GLU A 498 16.51 30.14 -8.77
N VAL A 499 16.05 29.95 -7.53
CA VAL A 499 16.85 30.09 -6.31
C VAL A 499 16.66 28.84 -5.45
N ILE A 500 17.70 28.01 -5.39
CA ILE A 500 17.77 26.82 -4.54
C ILE A 500 18.23 27.27 -3.14
N GLN A 501 17.44 26.96 -2.13
CA GLN A 501 17.80 27.16 -0.73
C GLN A 501 18.57 25.95 -0.19
N HIS A 502 18.12 24.74 -0.51
CA HIS A 502 18.72 23.50 -0.07
C HIS A 502 18.62 22.44 -1.16
N GLN A 503 19.66 21.60 -1.27
CA GLN A 503 19.65 20.41 -2.10
C GLN A 503 20.44 19.34 -1.36
N ASN A 504 19.86 18.16 -1.21
CA ASN A 504 20.58 17.02 -0.69
C ASN A 504 21.75 16.65 -1.62
N PHE A 505 22.84 16.17 -1.04
CA PHE A 505 23.90 15.45 -1.74
C PHE A 505 23.71 13.93 -1.64
N SER A 506 22.90 13.45 -0.69
CA SER A 506 22.45 12.05 -0.64
C SER A 506 21.38 11.78 -1.72
N PHE A 507 21.53 10.67 -2.43
CA PHE A 507 20.50 10.19 -3.36
C PHE A 507 19.41 9.43 -2.59
N SER A 508 18.17 9.62 -3.00
CA SER A 508 17.03 8.81 -2.59
C SER A 508 16.44 8.09 -3.80
N SER A 509 15.80 6.96 -3.58
CA SER A 509 15.05 6.19 -4.58
C SER A 509 13.62 5.97 -4.09
N PRO A 510 12.66 5.72 -4.99
CA PRO A 510 11.32 5.28 -4.60
C PRO A 510 11.40 4.05 -3.69
N GLU A 511 10.61 4.07 -2.63
CA GLU A 511 10.47 2.96 -1.69
C GLU A 511 8.98 2.66 -1.51
N TYR A 512 8.65 1.38 -1.50
CA TYR A 512 7.27 0.90 -1.40
C TYR A 512 7.02 0.24 -0.04
N ARG A 513 5.86 0.55 0.52
CA ARG A 513 5.41 0.06 1.83
C ARG A 513 4.37 -1.03 1.62
N ILE A 514 4.67 -2.24 2.07
CA ILE A 514 3.80 -3.42 1.95
C ILE A 514 2.87 -3.61 3.16
N ASP A 515 2.90 -2.66 4.11
CA ASP A 515 2.03 -2.63 5.28
C ASP A 515 0.67 -1.93 5.03
N GLY A 516 0.37 -1.63 3.77
CA GLY A 516 -0.96 -1.23 3.31
C GLY A 516 -0.94 -0.24 2.14
N LEU A 517 -2.12 0.04 1.60
CA LEU A 517 -2.35 1.02 0.53
C LEU A 517 -1.98 2.45 0.98
N ASN A 518 -1.52 3.26 0.01
CA ASN A 518 -1.27 4.70 0.17
C ASN A 518 -0.32 5.08 1.34
N LYS A 519 0.67 4.23 1.62
CA LYS A 519 1.59 4.42 2.75
C LYS A 519 2.82 5.24 2.35
N PHE A 520 2.96 6.40 2.97
CA PHE A 520 4.09 7.31 2.77
C PHE A 520 5.40 6.76 3.31
N VAL A 521 6.49 7.08 2.60
CA VAL A 521 7.87 6.95 3.05
C VAL A 521 8.43 8.32 3.38
N GLU A 522 9.14 8.43 4.50
CA GLU A 522 9.79 9.65 4.94
C GLU A 522 11.26 9.69 4.50
N TYR A 523 11.63 10.70 3.73
CA TYR A 523 12.98 10.93 3.24
C TYR A 523 13.60 12.15 3.92
N PRO A 524 14.68 11.98 4.71
CA PRO A 524 15.29 13.06 5.45
C PRO A 524 16.06 14.03 4.54
N LEU A 525 16.11 15.30 4.93
CA LEU A 525 17.10 16.24 4.42
C LEU A 525 18.47 15.92 5.05
N ASP A 526 19.55 16.17 4.31
CA ASP A 526 20.93 16.01 4.83
C ASP A 526 21.22 16.93 6.04
N SER A 527 20.45 18.02 6.16
CA SER A 527 20.45 18.90 7.32
C SER A 527 19.08 19.55 7.47
N THR A 528 18.61 19.69 8.70
CA THR A 528 17.43 20.51 9.01
C THR A 528 17.69 21.97 8.63
N ILE A 529 16.73 22.61 7.96
CA ILE A 529 16.84 23.99 7.47
C ILE A 529 15.68 24.83 7.98
N TRP A 530 15.94 26.12 8.23
CA TRP A 530 14.88 27.09 8.51
C TRP A 530 14.23 27.53 7.20
N VAL A 531 12.90 27.49 7.11
CA VAL A 531 12.11 27.94 5.97
C VAL A 531 11.00 28.89 6.42
N GLU A 532 10.64 29.85 5.58
CA GLU A 532 9.59 30.83 5.87
C GLU A 532 8.96 31.38 4.59
N GLY A 533 7.73 31.89 4.70
CA GLY A 533 7.00 32.44 3.55
C GLY A 533 6.64 31.36 2.52
N THR A 534 6.82 31.68 1.24
CA THR A 534 6.59 30.72 0.15
C THR A 534 7.84 29.90 -0.11
N ILE A 535 7.70 28.58 -0.03
CA ILE A 535 8.74 27.62 -0.43
C ILE A 535 8.22 26.68 -1.50
N TYR A 536 9.14 26.07 -2.24
CA TYR A 536 8.83 24.99 -3.16
C TYR A 536 9.63 23.75 -2.76
N VAL A 537 8.93 22.63 -2.63
CA VAL A 537 9.46 21.36 -2.14
C VAL A 537 9.34 20.33 -3.25
N GLY A 538 10.41 19.60 -3.53
CA GLY A 538 10.38 18.53 -4.52
C GLY A 538 11.76 17.93 -4.73
N TRP A 539 12.10 17.63 -5.98
CA TRP A 539 13.35 16.96 -6.29
C TRP A 539 13.92 17.31 -7.66
N VAL A 540 15.19 16.94 -7.84
CA VAL A 540 15.85 16.82 -9.15
C VAL A 540 16.07 15.33 -9.43
N GLN A 541 15.47 14.83 -10.50
CA GLN A 541 15.60 13.44 -10.94
C GLN A 541 16.97 13.25 -11.62
N THR A 542 17.66 12.17 -11.32
CA THR A 542 19.03 11.93 -11.80
C THR A 542 19.05 11.02 -13.03
N THR A 543 18.03 10.17 -13.16
CA THR A 543 17.77 9.27 -14.28
C THR A 543 16.54 9.73 -15.07
N ALA A 544 16.19 9.05 -16.16
CA ALA A 544 14.98 9.36 -16.93
C ALA A 544 13.78 8.48 -16.53
N ASP A 545 13.92 7.69 -15.46
CA ASP A 545 12.93 6.72 -15.01
C ASP A 545 11.70 7.43 -14.43
N LYS A 546 10.52 6.87 -14.68
CA LYS A 546 9.25 7.39 -14.17
C LYS A 546 9.08 6.97 -12.70
N LEU A 547 9.31 7.87 -11.76
CA LEU A 547 9.28 7.54 -10.33
C LEU A 547 7.86 7.29 -9.78
N ASN A 548 6.81 7.71 -10.51
CA ASN A 548 5.39 7.51 -10.20
C ASN A 548 5.00 8.00 -8.80
N LEU A 549 5.11 9.30 -8.55
CA LEU A 549 4.61 9.87 -7.29
C LEU A 549 3.08 9.85 -7.28
N GLY A 550 2.47 9.42 -6.18
CA GLY A 550 1.02 9.40 -6.04
C GLY A 550 0.38 10.76 -6.34
N PHE A 551 -0.71 10.70 -7.09
CA PHE A 551 -1.48 11.83 -7.57
C PHE A 551 -2.95 11.66 -7.16
N ASP A 552 -3.35 12.46 -6.18
CA ASP A 552 -4.74 12.62 -5.73
C ASP A 552 -5.49 13.42 -6.80
N LYS A 553 -6.48 12.80 -7.45
CA LYS A 553 -7.28 13.42 -8.51
C LYS A 553 -8.56 14.05 -7.99
N ASN A 554 -8.90 13.82 -6.73
CA ASN A 554 -10.12 14.33 -6.12
C ASN A 554 -9.94 15.71 -5.45
N ARG A 555 -8.68 16.12 -5.15
CA ARG A 555 -8.33 17.49 -4.71
C ARG A 555 -7.47 18.21 -5.73
N ASN A 556 -7.93 19.35 -6.25
CA ASN A 556 -7.19 20.11 -7.27
C ASN A 556 -6.32 21.23 -6.68
N ASN A 557 -4.99 21.06 -6.78
CA ASN A 557 -3.97 22.06 -6.45
C ASN A 557 -2.95 22.23 -7.59
N GLN A 558 -3.40 22.07 -8.84
CA GLN A 558 -2.53 22.13 -10.02
C GLN A 558 -1.72 23.44 -10.10
N ASP A 559 -2.32 24.56 -9.64
CA ASP A 559 -1.72 25.89 -9.65
C ASP A 559 -0.47 26.03 -8.78
N LYS A 560 -0.19 25.01 -7.95
CA LYS A 560 0.93 24.93 -7.03
C LYS A 560 2.01 23.94 -7.48
N ILE A 561 1.74 23.11 -8.49
CA ILE A 561 2.64 22.07 -8.97
C ILE A 561 3.42 22.57 -10.19
N PHE A 562 4.74 22.59 -10.09
CA PHE A 562 5.63 23.05 -11.15
C PHE A 562 6.63 21.98 -11.55
N TYR A 563 6.96 21.95 -12.83
CA TYR A 563 7.97 21.05 -13.38
C TYR A 563 8.92 21.77 -14.34
N LYS A 564 10.11 21.22 -14.52
CA LYS A 564 11.12 21.70 -15.46
C LYS A 564 11.85 20.52 -16.08
N VAL A 565 11.53 20.24 -17.34
CA VAL A 565 12.23 19.23 -18.18
C VAL A 565 13.10 19.88 -19.27
N SER A 566 12.83 21.14 -19.58
CA SER A 566 13.68 22.01 -20.42
C SER A 566 13.34 23.48 -20.11
N GLY A 567 14.25 24.42 -20.39
CA GLY A 567 13.96 25.85 -20.22
C GLY A 567 13.67 26.29 -18.77
N GLY A 568 12.58 27.02 -18.56
CA GLY A 568 12.12 27.50 -17.24
C GLY A 568 11.12 26.53 -16.58
N PHE A 569 10.69 26.84 -15.35
CA PHE A 569 9.60 26.10 -14.70
C PHE A 569 8.26 26.40 -15.40
N LEU A 570 7.46 25.35 -15.57
CA LEU A 570 6.09 25.40 -16.08
C LEU A 570 5.15 24.84 -15.02
N ASN A 571 3.89 25.28 -15.04
CA ASN A 571 2.84 24.70 -14.21
C ASN A 571 2.29 23.42 -14.87
N THR A 572 1.91 22.42 -14.07
CA THR A 572 1.29 21.20 -14.60
C THR A 572 -0.05 21.50 -15.28
N SER A 573 -0.42 20.69 -16.27
CA SER A 573 -1.76 20.72 -16.88
C SER A 573 -2.73 19.71 -16.27
N PHE A 574 -2.28 18.91 -15.31
CA PHE A 574 -3.08 17.87 -14.68
C PHE A 574 -3.74 18.41 -13.41
N GLU A 575 -5.06 18.27 -13.35
CA GLU A 575 -5.87 18.64 -12.19
C GLU A 575 -5.71 17.59 -11.08
N GLY A 576 -5.24 18.02 -9.91
CA GLY A 576 -4.98 17.13 -8.78
C GLY A 576 -3.97 17.69 -7.78
N SER A 577 -3.59 16.87 -6.81
CA SER A 577 -2.62 17.15 -5.75
C SER A 577 -1.56 16.05 -5.71
N LEU A 578 -0.32 16.41 -5.39
CA LEU A 578 0.73 15.41 -5.23
C LEU A 578 0.73 14.88 -3.81
N MET A 579 0.94 13.57 -3.64
CA MET A 579 1.20 12.93 -2.35
C MET A 579 2.66 13.19 -1.91
N LEU A 580 2.98 14.46 -1.73
CA LEU A 580 4.25 14.97 -1.21
C LEU A 580 3.98 15.96 -0.07
N ARG A 581 4.55 15.67 1.10
CA ARG A 581 4.27 16.40 2.34
C ARG A 581 5.59 16.88 2.98
N PRO A 582 5.87 18.19 3.09
CA PRO A 582 7.03 18.67 3.84
C PRO A 582 6.85 18.43 5.35
N VAL A 583 7.87 17.87 5.98
CA VAL A 583 7.87 17.47 7.40
C VAL A 583 8.79 18.36 8.21
N PHE A 584 8.24 18.91 9.28
CA PHE A 584 8.86 19.85 10.19
C PHE A 584 9.26 19.17 11.50
N VAL A 585 10.21 19.76 12.20
CA VAL A 585 10.62 19.30 13.52
C VAL A 585 9.45 19.43 14.49
N SER A 586 9.14 18.34 15.20
CA SER A 586 8.12 18.29 16.26
C SER A 586 8.67 17.60 17.50
N ASP A 587 8.13 17.95 18.67
CA ASP A 587 8.45 17.29 19.94
C ASP A 587 8.00 15.81 19.96
N THR A 588 7.06 15.44 19.09
CA THR A 588 6.54 14.06 18.88
C THR A 588 7.29 13.26 17.83
N ASP A 589 8.36 13.80 17.22
CA ASP A 589 9.10 13.07 16.21
C ASP A 589 9.57 11.71 16.77
N PRO A 590 9.27 10.57 16.10
CA PRO A 590 9.59 9.23 16.60
C PRO A 590 11.09 8.95 16.69
N PHE A 591 11.91 9.89 16.24
CA PHE A 591 13.31 9.96 16.60
C PHE A 591 13.39 10.36 18.06
N THR A 592 13.42 9.37 18.97
CA THR A 592 14.10 9.57 20.26
C THR A 592 15.45 10.16 19.91
N GLY A 593 15.59 11.46 20.15
CA GLY A 593 16.77 12.20 19.78
C GLY A 593 17.97 11.42 20.27
N ILE A 594 18.89 11.09 19.37
CA ILE A 594 20.27 11.06 19.80
C ILE A 594 20.46 12.48 20.35
N PRO A 595 20.75 12.66 21.64
CA PRO A 595 20.89 13.99 22.22
C PRO A 595 21.79 14.79 21.30
N GLU A 596 21.38 16.02 20.97
CA GLU A 596 22.11 16.93 20.10
C GLU A 596 23.60 16.81 20.43
N GLN A 597 24.33 16.09 19.57
CA GLN A 597 25.77 16.02 19.73
C GLN A 597 26.22 17.45 19.48
N ALA A 598 26.86 18.06 20.48
CA ALA A 598 27.54 19.33 20.33
C ALA A 598 28.18 19.34 18.93
N GLY A 599 27.76 20.31 18.09
CA GLY A 599 27.86 20.21 16.63
C GLY A 599 29.21 19.69 16.14
N PRO A 600 29.25 18.99 14.99
CA PRO A 600 30.44 18.27 14.53
C PRO A 600 31.65 19.21 14.59
N GLY A 601 32.63 18.86 15.42
CA GLY A 601 33.81 19.68 15.55
C GLY A 601 34.46 19.86 14.18
N ARG A 602 34.97 21.06 13.92
CA ARG A 602 35.41 21.46 12.58
C ARG A 602 36.78 20.88 12.30
N LEU A 603 36.88 20.05 11.26
CA LEU A 603 38.16 19.54 10.76
C LEU A 603 38.79 20.55 9.79
N GLN A 604 39.90 21.16 10.18
CA GLN A 604 40.72 22.00 9.30
C GLN A 604 41.90 21.17 8.78
N LEU A 605 41.99 21.07 7.45
CA LEU A 605 43.04 20.33 6.75
C LEU A 605 43.90 21.32 5.97
N TYR A 606 45.20 21.40 6.28
CA TYR A 606 46.07 22.37 5.64
C TYR A 606 47.53 21.86 5.49
N PRO A 607 48.24 22.23 4.41
CA PRO A 607 47.72 22.95 3.25
C PRO A 607 46.75 22.07 2.44
N ASN A 608 45.75 22.68 1.79
CA ASN A 608 44.82 22.03 0.87
C ASN A 608 44.70 22.89 -0.40
N PRO A 609 45.23 22.47 -1.56
CA PRO A 609 45.83 21.16 -1.85
C PRO A 609 47.13 20.86 -1.10
N ALA A 610 47.37 19.58 -0.80
CA ALA A 610 48.59 19.05 -0.20
C ALA A 610 49.49 18.42 -1.28
N SER A 611 50.81 18.59 -1.18
CA SER A 611 51.76 17.87 -2.05
C SER A 611 52.01 16.46 -1.52
N ASP A 612 52.72 16.36 -0.39
CA ASP A 612 53.09 15.07 0.23
C ASP A 612 52.55 14.91 1.66
N ARG A 613 52.31 16.03 2.34
CA ARG A 613 51.90 16.06 3.75
C ARG A 613 50.85 17.11 4.01
N PHE A 614 49.94 16.83 4.92
CA PHE A 614 48.99 17.80 5.44
C PHE A 614 48.87 17.66 6.96
N GLN A 615 48.41 18.71 7.61
CA GLN A 615 48.12 18.74 9.04
C GLN A 615 46.63 18.76 9.27
N VAL A 616 46.23 18.19 10.40
CA VAL A 616 44.84 18.12 10.85
C VAL A 616 44.71 18.87 12.16
N ARG A 617 43.82 19.85 12.16
CA ARG A 617 43.35 20.54 13.37
C ARG A 617 41.86 20.28 13.52
N ALA A 618 41.44 19.92 14.73
CA ALA A 618 40.05 19.58 15.01
C ALA A 618 39.53 20.53 16.10
N ASP A 619 38.81 21.57 15.70
CA ASP A 619 38.27 22.54 16.66
C ASP A 619 36.95 22.00 17.22
N GLY A 620 36.85 21.87 18.54
CA GLY A 620 35.62 21.39 19.20
C GLY A 620 35.41 19.88 19.12
N VAL A 621 36.44 19.08 18.82
CA VAL A 621 36.37 17.61 18.86
C VAL A 621 37.08 17.08 20.11
N GLU A 622 36.36 16.43 21.01
CA GLU A 622 36.93 15.67 22.13
C GLU A 622 36.94 14.16 21.84
N GLY A 623 37.92 13.43 22.38
CA GLY A 623 37.95 11.96 22.31
C GLY A 623 38.42 11.36 20.97
N ALA A 624 39.03 12.16 20.10
CA ALA A 624 39.62 11.68 18.85
C ALA A 624 40.90 10.88 19.07
N GLU A 625 40.95 9.65 18.55
CA GLU A 625 42.10 8.74 18.70
C GLU A 625 42.78 8.42 17.37
N ARG A 626 42.04 8.44 16.26
CA ARG A 626 42.52 7.92 14.98
C ARG A 626 42.03 8.76 13.80
N LEU A 627 42.84 8.85 12.76
CA LEU A 627 42.49 9.37 11.44
C LEU A 627 42.36 8.19 10.48
N ARG A 628 41.27 8.15 9.70
CA ARG A 628 41.08 7.24 8.57
C ARG A 628 40.97 8.07 7.30
N ILE A 629 41.68 7.69 6.25
CA ILE A 629 41.64 8.39 4.97
C ILE A 629 41.10 7.45 3.91
N LEU A 630 40.09 7.91 3.18
CA LEU A 630 39.43 7.18 2.12
C LEU A 630 39.70 7.87 0.78
N ASP A 631 39.86 7.07 -0.27
CA ASP A 631 39.87 7.59 -1.64
C ASP A 631 38.45 7.95 -2.13
N ALA A 632 38.34 8.51 -3.34
CA ALA A 632 37.07 8.92 -3.92
C ALA A 632 36.08 7.74 -4.19
N LEU A 633 36.54 6.49 -4.10
CA LEU A 633 35.72 5.29 -4.24
C LEU A 633 35.42 4.64 -2.88
N GLY A 634 35.76 5.29 -1.77
CA GLY A 634 35.52 4.81 -0.41
C GLY A 634 36.52 3.78 0.11
N ARG A 635 37.60 3.48 -0.63
CA ARG A 635 38.63 2.53 -0.20
C ARG A 635 39.60 3.20 0.78
N GLU A 636 40.01 2.48 1.82
CA GLU A 636 40.94 3.03 2.81
C GLU A 636 42.34 3.21 2.21
N ALA A 637 42.77 4.47 2.07
CA ALA A 637 44.10 4.86 1.63
C ALA A 637 45.13 4.76 2.77
N GLY A 638 44.67 4.81 4.02
CA GLY A 638 45.49 4.58 5.19
C GLY A 638 44.85 5.09 6.47
N SER A 639 45.55 4.86 7.59
CA SER A 639 45.09 5.29 8.89
C SER A 639 46.22 5.56 9.89
N TRP A 640 46.06 6.59 10.72
CA TRP A 640 47.07 7.11 11.64
C TRP A 640 46.47 7.37 13.02
N SER A 641 47.27 7.30 14.09
CA SER A 641 46.85 7.85 15.38
C SER A 641 46.70 9.36 15.27
N TYR A 642 45.61 9.91 15.77
CA TYR A 642 45.39 11.35 15.77
C TYR A 642 46.24 12.02 16.85
N ARG A 643 46.98 13.05 16.44
CA ARG A 643 47.63 14.03 17.31
C ARG A 643 47.48 15.39 16.68
N GLU A 644 46.95 16.34 17.42
CA GLU A 644 46.67 17.68 16.90
C GLU A 644 47.95 18.35 16.36
N GLY A 645 47.88 18.86 15.13
CA GLY A 645 49.00 19.52 14.45
C GLY A 645 50.12 18.59 13.96
N ALA A 646 50.02 17.26 14.17
CA ALA A 646 51.00 16.32 13.63
C ALA A 646 50.87 16.23 12.08
N PRO A 647 51.98 16.22 11.34
CA PRO A 647 51.93 16.03 9.90
C PRO A 647 51.54 14.59 9.56
N ILE A 648 50.58 14.44 8.66
CA ILE A 648 50.17 13.18 8.06
C ILE A 648 50.80 13.08 6.68
N ASP A 649 51.54 12.00 6.46
CA ASP A 649 52.20 11.68 5.20
C ASP A 649 51.37 10.62 4.47
N LEU A 650 50.87 10.96 3.28
CA LEU A 650 50.10 10.05 2.42
C LEU A 650 50.99 9.14 1.58
N GLY A 651 52.31 9.19 1.77
CA GLY A 651 53.28 8.35 1.10
C GLY A 651 53.18 8.48 -0.41
N SER A 652 53.01 7.36 -1.12
CA SER A 652 52.90 7.25 -2.58
C SER A 652 51.45 7.32 -3.11
N ALA A 653 50.47 7.75 -2.30
CA ALA A 653 49.07 7.86 -2.74
C ALA A 653 48.94 8.70 -4.04
N PRO A 654 48.13 8.30 -5.04
CA PRO A 654 47.97 9.05 -6.28
C PRO A 654 47.42 10.48 -6.07
N SER A 655 47.69 11.39 -7.01
CA SER A 655 47.01 12.70 -7.02
C SER A 655 45.50 12.48 -7.16
N GLY A 656 44.70 13.14 -6.32
CA GLY A 656 43.26 12.87 -6.24
C GLY A 656 42.59 13.53 -5.03
N THR A 657 41.28 13.34 -4.92
CA THR A 657 40.49 13.81 -3.77
C THR A 657 40.38 12.69 -2.74
N TYR A 658 40.62 13.03 -1.48
CA TYR A 658 40.54 12.11 -0.35
C TYR A 658 39.62 12.66 0.74
N ILE A 659 38.91 11.75 1.40
CA ILE A 659 38.07 12.04 2.56
C ILE A 659 38.86 11.65 3.82
N VAL A 660 39.04 12.58 4.75
CA VAL A 660 39.70 12.39 6.04
C VAL A 660 38.63 12.33 7.12
N GLN A 661 38.56 11.21 7.82
CA GLN A 661 37.66 10.97 8.93
C GLN A 661 38.44 10.92 10.25
N LEU A 662 37.99 11.67 11.23
CA LEU A 662 38.48 11.64 12.60
C LEU A 662 37.61 10.69 13.40
N LEU A 663 38.19 9.67 14.02
CA LEU A 663 37.50 8.59 14.70
C LEU A 663 37.75 8.65 16.22
N GLY A 664 36.69 8.41 16.99
CA GLY A 664 36.72 8.28 18.45
C GLY A 664 36.85 6.84 18.91
N ARG A 665 36.72 6.63 20.23
CA ARG A 665 36.63 5.28 20.83
C ARG A 665 35.48 4.49 20.20
N ALA A 666 35.69 3.19 19.96
CA ALA A 666 34.75 2.29 19.29
C ALA A 666 34.47 2.58 17.79
N GLY A 667 35.22 3.49 17.14
CA GLY A 667 35.15 3.68 15.69
C GLY A 667 34.09 4.67 15.21
N ALA A 668 33.45 5.42 16.12
CA ALA A 668 32.52 6.49 15.77
C ALA A 668 33.24 7.62 15.01
N VAL A 669 32.64 8.13 13.93
CA VAL A 669 33.18 9.27 13.18
C VAL A 669 32.83 10.56 13.92
N LEU A 670 33.84 11.29 14.39
CA LEU A 670 33.71 12.53 15.16
C LEU A 670 33.74 13.79 14.28
N ALA A 671 34.46 13.75 13.16
CA ALA A 671 34.53 14.83 12.19
C ALA A 671 35.01 14.30 10.83
N THR A 672 34.63 14.98 9.75
CA THR A 672 35.08 14.64 8.39
C THR A 672 35.57 15.89 7.66
N GLY A 673 36.58 15.76 6.82
CA GLY A 673 37.09 16.83 5.97
C GLY A 673 37.63 16.30 4.65
N ARG A 674 37.76 17.18 3.66
CA ARG A 674 38.26 16.84 2.33
C ARG A 674 39.66 17.40 2.10
N ILE A 675 40.58 16.57 1.61
CA ILE A 675 41.92 17.00 1.16
C ILE A 675 42.10 16.68 -0.33
N ILE A 676 42.70 17.59 -1.08
CA ILE A 676 43.15 17.37 -2.45
C ILE A 676 44.65 17.11 -2.41
N VAL A 677 45.11 15.98 -2.95
CA VAL A 677 46.54 15.70 -3.15
C VAL A 677 46.91 16.07 -4.57
N GLN A 678 47.86 17.00 -4.70
CA GLN A 678 48.37 17.48 -5.98
C GLN A 678 49.90 17.56 -5.89
N ARG A 679 50.57 16.59 -6.51
CA ARG A 679 52.04 16.59 -6.67
C ARG A 679 52.51 17.38 -7.88
#